data_AF-A0A835ZQ24-F1
#
_entry.id   AF-A0A835ZQ24-F1
#
_cell.length_a   1.000
_cell.length_b   1.000
_cell.length_c   1.000
_cell.angle_alpha   90.00
_cell.angle_beta   90.00
_cell.angle_gamma   90.00
#
_symmetry.space_group_name_H-M   'P 1'
#
loop_
_entity.id
_entity.type
_entity.pdbx_description
1 polymer ?
#
loop_
_entity_poly.entity_id
_entity_poly.type
_entity_poly.pdbx_seq_one_letter_code
_entity_poly.pdbx_strand_id
1 'polypeptide(L)'
;MGSDKAAGRVLLPPHVEPRKYNLRLEPDLERFSYEGLVKVDVEVVTSTNTITVHSKDIAVHEVSFTPGQQGSAPIAAIALAFDLKLTTLSMTFPTDLPAGPGTLEIRFTGTLNNQMAGFYRSGYTAADGEKRMMASTQFEALDARRCFPCWDEPARKAVFEVTMVIPTNRAALSNMPEAEVTLLPGGKTEIRYMPSPLMSSYLLAFCVGEFDFLQGVTKHGVSIRVYTPPGKKNLGRFALQVALDTLDLYDDFFQVPYPLPKLDMIAIPDFAMGAMENWGLVTYREVDLLIDDNKASSQQRQRVCSVITHELAHQWFGNLVTMNWWDDLWLNEGFASWTQTFAADALFPSWAMWEQFTTDDQAAALRLDSLKTSHPIQVPIAHAEEVEQVFDAISYCKGACVVRMLHSVIGADKFKEGLQVYMNRHKYANTETFHLWSAWEEVSGKPVGKIMSSWTEQMGHPVVKVTEATYSAADKSLALTLEQSWFLADGSDAGDEAKLWTIPLVYSTKGVKASEVELMEGKTHTLKVPLDSESEWVKLNAGQHTLMRVAYTDGMLSALTKAIKSKALPAEDRVGMMSDAYALTKAGKMGVEQLVALLPAYSQEDNTTVWESLEMILVGLDKVLQDNAALQQPFKAMAAKLIAPCAASIGWDPKPDDGHLSKLLRGTMIRLLGRFAWDTPAVQEEAKRRFTGHCEDPEAGSLPSEYAAPVYQIILKSGGTAEFDQVMAILNRTDDIAQKKQVYAAIGAANSAELKKRVMEWAVTEVKLQDFFYPINSVAGSGKLGQDLAWAFFKDNFERLRGMLGKASPSLMDAVILYSSGGFCDHDKAAEVEQFFKDHPLPSNARKISQVLEGIRINATFLQRMTTSPLADKSFWDSLEL
;
A
#
# COMPACT_ATOMS: atom_id res chain seq x y z
N MET A 1 -23.64 14.29 -13.85
CA MET A 1 -23.34 13.41 -15.00
C MET A 1 -23.22 11.94 -14.54
N GLY A 2 -24.20 11.41 -13.81
CA GLY A 2 -24.09 10.08 -13.18
C GLY A 2 -24.64 8.90 -14.00
N SER A 3 -25.46 9.14 -15.02
CA SER A 3 -26.15 8.06 -15.75
C SER A 3 -25.31 7.34 -16.80
N ASP A 4 -24.20 7.92 -17.28
CA ASP A 4 -23.35 7.31 -18.32
C ASP A 4 -22.36 6.26 -17.77
N LYS A 5 -21.93 6.36 -16.50
CA LYS A 5 -20.96 5.41 -15.89
C LYS A 5 -21.53 4.00 -15.69
N ALA A 6 -22.85 3.84 -15.63
CA ALA A 6 -23.49 2.53 -15.47
C ALA A 6 -23.54 1.72 -16.78
N ALA A 7 -23.39 2.37 -17.94
CA ALA A 7 -23.46 1.72 -19.24
C ALA A 7 -22.21 0.84 -19.46
N GLY A 8 -22.36 -0.47 -19.24
CA GLY A 8 -21.30 -1.47 -19.46
C GLY A 8 -20.87 -2.24 -18.21
N ARG A 9 -21.36 -1.89 -17.01
CA ARG A 9 -21.10 -2.66 -15.80
C ARG A 9 -21.84 -4.00 -15.84
N VAL A 10 -21.18 -5.07 -15.41
CA VAL A 10 -21.80 -6.38 -15.22
C VAL A 10 -22.27 -6.49 -13.78
N LEU A 11 -23.54 -6.17 -13.57
CA LEU A 11 -24.21 -6.16 -12.27
C LEU A 11 -25.26 -7.26 -12.17
N LEU A 12 -25.60 -7.64 -10.94
CA LEU A 12 -26.75 -8.49 -10.66
C LEU A 12 -28.06 -7.81 -11.09
N PRO A 13 -29.07 -8.57 -11.53
CA PRO A 13 -30.38 -8.04 -11.88
C PRO A 13 -31.01 -7.24 -10.72
N PRO A 14 -31.59 -6.06 -10.97
CA PRO A 14 -32.15 -5.20 -9.92
C PRO A 14 -33.55 -5.64 -9.44
N HIS A 15 -34.00 -6.85 -9.84
CA HIS A 15 -35.36 -7.32 -9.54
C HIS A 15 -35.60 -7.61 -8.06
N VAL A 16 -34.53 -7.93 -7.32
CA VAL A 16 -34.60 -8.29 -5.90
C VAL A 16 -33.46 -7.59 -5.16
N GLU A 17 -33.79 -6.92 -4.05
CA GLU A 17 -32.84 -6.21 -3.21
C GLU A 17 -32.72 -6.88 -1.83
N PRO A 18 -31.50 -7.12 -1.32
CA PRO A 18 -31.32 -7.60 0.05
C PRO A 18 -31.65 -6.51 1.06
N ARG A 19 -32.23 -6.90 2.19
CA ARG A 19 -32.49 -6.02 3.34
C ARG A 19 -31.74 -6.48 4.58
N LYS A 20 -31.82 -7.77 4.90
CA LYS A 20 -31.18 -8.35 6.08
C LYS A 20 -30.74 -9.79 5.82
N TYR A 21 -29.51 -10.11 6.20
CA TYR A 21 -28.97 -11.46 6.22
C TYR A 21 -29.01 -12.02 7.64
N ASN A 22 -29.60 -13.20 7.82
CA ASN A 22 -29.42 -14.05 8.98
C ASN A 22 -28.53 -15.23 8.57
N LEU A 23 -27.27 -15.19 8.96
CA LEU A 23 -26.23 -16.13 8.54
C LEU A 23 -25.84 -17.02 9.71
N ARG A 24 -26.12 -18.31 9.61
CA ARG A 24 -25.67 -19.33 10.58
C ARG A 24 -24.59 -20.19 9.95
N LEU A 25 -23.43 -20.28 10.60
CA LEU A 25 -22.29 -21.07 10.15
C LEU A 25 -21.78 -22.00 11.26
N GLU A 26 -21.36 -23.20 10.85
CA GLU A 26 -20.82 -24.22 11.74
C GLU A 26 -19.50 -24.76 11.18
N PRO A 27 -18.37 -24.10 11.50
CA PRO A 27 -17.06 -24.49 11.00
C PRO A 27 -16.47 -25.71 11.73
N ASP A 28 -15.84 -26.58 10.95
CA ASP A 28 -15.05 -27.72 11.39
C ASP A 28 -13.57 -27.48 11.06
N LEU A 29 -12.78 -27.16 12.08
CA LEU A 29 -11.35 -26.85 11.96
C LEU A 29 -10.47 -28.10 11.75
N GLU A 30 -11.04 -29.31 11.81
CA GLU A 30 -10.32 -30.56 11.53
C GLU A 30 -10.58 -31.03 10.09
N ARG A 31 -11.84 -30.99 9.65
CA ARG A 31 -12.25 -31.35 8.28
C ARG A 31 -12.01 -30.23 7.28
N PHE A 32 -11.81 -29.01 7.75
CA PHE A 32 -11.63 -27.80 6.94
C PHE A 32 -12.83 -27.54 6.02
N SER A 33 -14.02 -27.71 6.56
CA SER A 33 -15.31 -27.43 5.93
C SER A 33 -16.23 -26.72 6.90
N TYR A 34 -17.34 -26.20 6.41
CA TYR A 34 -18.38 -25.63 7.27
C TYR A 34 -19.76 -25.82 6.65
N GLU A 35 -20.75 -26.05 7.52
CA GLU A 35 -22.16 -26.03 7.14
C GLU A 35 -22.71 -24.62 7.28
N GLY A 36 -23.54 -24.21 6.32
CA GLY A 36 -24.09 -22.88 6.23
C GLY A 36 -25.58 -22.85 5.95
N LEU A 37 -26.26 -21.93 6.62
CA LEU A 37 -27.65 -21.55 6.37
C LEU A 37 -27.70 -20.03 6.31
N VAL A 38 -28.13 -19.49 5.18
CA VAL A 38 -28.42 -18.07 5.04
C VAL A 38 -29.90 -17.87 4.77
N LYS A 39 -30.54 -17.03 5.58
CA LYS A 39 -31.87 -16.49 5.32
C LYS A 39 -31.74 -15.01 5.01
N VAL A 40 -32.19 -14.60 3.83
CA VAL A 40 -32.11 -13.21 3.40
C VAL A 40 -33.52 -12.65 3.33
N ASP A 41 -33.81 -11.67 4.17
CA ASP A 41 -34.98 -10.82 3.98
C ASP A 41 -34.70 -9.93 2.76
N VAL A 42 -35.58 -10.00 1.77
CA VAL A 42 -35.44 -9.32 0.48
C VAL A 42 -36.70 -8.53 0.16
N GLU A 43 -36.54 -7.54 -0.71
CA GLU A 43 -37.62 -6.85 -1.40
C GLU A 43 -37.64 -7.26 -2.87
N VAL A 44 -38.72 -7.90 -3.33
CA VAL A 44 -38.95 -8.18 -4.75
C VAL A 44 -39.49 -6.91 -5.40
N VAL A 45 -38.62 -6.17 -6.09
CA VAL A 45 -38.93 -4.89 -6.74
C VAL A 45 -39.77 -5.09 -7.99
N THR A 46 -39.44 -6.11 -8.78
CA THR A 46 -40.21 -6.51 -9.96
C THR A 46 -40.52 -7.99 -9.86
N SER A 47 -41.79 -8.36 -10.09
CA SER A 47 -42.21 -9.76 -10.10
C SER A 47 -41.34 -10.57 -11.07
N THR A 48 -40.81 -11.68 -10.58
CA THR A 48 -39.82 -12.51 -11.28
C THR A 48 -39.93 -13.95 -10.78
N ASN A 49 -39.69 -14.94 -11.63
CA ASN A 49 -39.53 -16.33 -11.20
C ASN A 49 -38.06 -16.71 -10.95
N THR A 50 -37.13 -15.76 -11.09
CA THR A 50 -35.69 -16.02 -10.97
C THR A 50 -35.03 -15.03 -10.03
N ILE A 51 -34.20 -15.54 -9.12
CA ILE A 51 -33.32 -14.74 -8.26
C ILE A 51 -31.87 -15.12 -8.59
N THR A 52 -31.02 -14.12 -8.85
CA THR A 52 -29.60 -14.32 -9.13
C THR A 52 -28.74 -13.62 -8.08
N VAL A 53 -27.76 -14.34 -7.55
CA VAL A 53 -26.79 -13.86 -6.54
C VAL A 53 -25.37 -14.23 -6.96
N HIS A 54 -24.36 -13.68 -6.30
CA HIS A 54 -22.98 -14.15 -6.43
C HIS A 54 -22.76 -15.42 -5.58
N SER A 55 -21.99 -16.38 -6.10
CA SER A 55 -21.59 -17.61 -5.40
C SER A 55 -20.36 -18.22 -6.08
N LYS A 56 -19.35 -18.60 -5.29
CA LYS A 56 -18.09 -19.18 -5.78
C LYS A 56 -17.57 -20.24 -4.83
N ASP A 57 -17.18 -21.41 -5.33
CA ASP A 57 -16.60 -22.50 -4.52
C ASP A 57 -17.48 -22.95 -3.32
N ILE A 58 -18.81 -22.84 -3.46
CA ILE A 58 -19.82 -23.26 -2.47
C ILE A 58 -20.71 -24.35 -3.06
N ALA A 59 -21.01 -25.38 -2.28
CA ALA A 59 -21.97 -26.41 -2.64
C ALA A 59 -23.36 -26.06 -2.08
N VAL A 60 -24.32 -25.73 -2.94
CA VAL A 60 -25.70 -25.40 -2.55
C VAL A 60 -26.57 -26.65 -2.59
N HIS A 61 -27.32 -26.88 -1.51
CA HIS A 61 -28.14 -28.09 -1.32
C HIS A 61 -29.64 -27.83 -1.46
N GLU A 62 -30.13 -26.79 -0.80
CA GLU A 62 -31.56 -26.47 -0.77
C GLU A 62 -31.75 -24.96 -0.90
N VAL A 63 -32.74 -24.56 -1.70
CA VAL A 63 -33.14 -23.16 -1.88
C VAL A 63 -34.65 -23.06 -1.82
N SER A 64 -35.17 -22.14 -1.01
CA SER A 64 -36.59 -21.81 -0.99
C SER A 64 -36.85 -20.33 -0.77
N PHE A 65 -37.97 -19.84 -1.27
CA PHE A 65 -38.44 -18.47 -1.07
C PHE A 65 -39.80 -18.47 -0.38
N THR A 66 -39.95 -17.68 0.67
CA THR A 66 -41.22 -17.50 1.39
C THR A 66 -41.71 -16.06 1.20
N PRO A 67 -42.83 -15.82 0.51
CA PRO A 67 -43.43 -14.48 0.45
C PRO A 67 -43.75 -13.93 1.83
N GLY A 68 -43.61 -12.63 2.04
CA GLY A 68 -43.85 -11.97 3.33
C GLY A 68 -45.32 -11.87 3.76
N GLN A 69 -46.26 -12.47 3.01
CA GLN A 69 -47.67 -12.51 3.39
C GLN A 69 -47.88 -13.54 4.52
N GLN A 70 -48.70 -13.19 5.50
CA GLN A 70 -48.94 -14.04 6.66
C GLN A 70 -49.55 -15.39 6.23
N GLY A 71 -48.90 -16.49 6.61
CA GLY A 71 -49.34 -17.86 6.28
C GLY A 71 -48.86 -18.38 4.92
N SER A 72 -48.01 -17.64 4.19
CA SER A 72 -47.38 -18.15 2.96
C SER A 72 -46.49 -19.37 3.23
N ALA A 73 -46.56 -20.35 2.33
CA ALA A 73 -45.70 -21.53 2.35
C ALA A 73 -44.38 -21.27 1.61
N PRO A 74 -43.26 -21.93 1.99
CA PRO A 74 -42.02 -21.89 1.24
C PRO A 74 -42.19 -22.47 -0.17
N ILE A 75 -41.64 -21.76 -1.17
CA ILE A 75 -41.61 -22.15 -2.57
C ILE A 75 -40.18 -22.63 -2.88
N ALA A 76 -40.00 -23.91 -3.14
CA ALA A 76 -38.69 -24.48 -3.48
C ALA A 76 -38.24 -24.04 -4.88
N ALA A 77 -36.94 -23.78 -5.06
CA ALA A 77 -36.37 -23.61 -6.38
C ALA A 77 -36.41 -24.94 -7.16
N ILE A 78 -36.78 -24.89 -8.44
CA ILE A 78 -36.85 -26.05 -9.33
C ILE A 78 -35.59 -26.23 -10.18
N ALA A 79 -34.75 -25.20 -10.28
CA ALA A 79 -33.47 -25.26 -10.97
C ALA A 79 -32.45 -24.31 -10.36
N LEU A 80 -31.18 -24.74 -10.35
CA LEU A 80 -30.01 -23.97 -9.95
C LEU A 80 -29.03 -23.94 -11.13
N ALA A 81 -28.58 -22.76 -11.53
CA ALA A 81 -27.61 -22.58 -12.62
C ALA A 81 -26.43 -21.74 -12.13
N PHE A 82 -25.22 -22.30 -12.24
CA PHE A 82 -23.98 -21.63 -11.89
C PHE A 82 -23.29 -21.09 -13.14
N ASP A 83 -22.92 -19.81 -13.14
CA ASP A 83 -22.00 -19.23 -14.11
C ASP A 83 -20.64 -19.05 -13.42
N LEU A 84 -19.67 -19.89 -13.80
CA LEU A 84 -18.33 -19.87 -13.21
C LEU A 84 -17.49 -18.66 -13.65
N LYS A 85 -17.82 -18.05 -14.79
CA LYS A 85 -17.11 -16.87 -15.30
C LYS A 85 -17.58 -15.61 -14.58
N LEU A 86 -18.89 -15.47 -14.41
CA LEU A 86 -19.49 -14.35 -13.67
C LEU A 86 -19.55 -14.60 -12.16
N THR A 87 -19.24 -15.82 -11.71
CA THR A 87 -19.33 -16.27 -10.31
C THR A 87 -20.73 -16.04 -9.72
N THR A 88 -21.77 -16.39 -10.50
CA THR A 88 -23.17 -16.22 -10.11
C THR A 88 -23.92 -17.55 -9.97
N LEU A 89 -24.96 -17.53 -9.14
CA LEU A 89 -25.95 -18.57 -8.97
C LEU A 89 -27.33 -18.01 -9.29
N SER A 90 -27.99 -18.56 -10.30
CA SER A 90 -29.39 -18.27 -10.64
C SER A 90 -30.31 -19.38 -10.12
N MET A 91 -31.34 -18.99 -9.38
CA MET A 91 -32.32 -19.85 -8.73
C MET A 91 -33.68 -19.63 -9.40
N THR A 92 -34.21 -20.66 -10.08
CA THR A 92 -35.51 -20.59 -10.78
C THR A 92 -36.61 -21.20 -9.93
N PHE A 93 -37.72 -20.50 -9.79
CA PHE A 93 -38.93 -20.89 -9.05
C PHE A 93 -40.05 -21.32 -10.00
N PRO A 94 -41.00 -22.17 -9.56
CA PRO A 94 -42.05 -22.72 -10.42
C PRO A 94 -43.09 -21.67 -10.87
N THR A 95 -43.19 -20.55 -10.17
CA THR A 95 -44.11 -19.44 -10.46
C THR A 95 -43.42 -18.11 -10.21
N ASP A 96 -43.95 -17.05 -10.79
CA ASP A 96 -43.48 -15.69 -10.50
C ASP A 96 -43.64 -15.39 -9.00
N LEU A 97 -42.58 -14.86 -8.40
CA LEU A 97 -42.58 -14.35 -7.05
C LEU A 97 -43.30 -12.99 -7.05
N PRO A 98 -44.25 -12.76 -6.12
CA PRO A 98 -44.97 -11.51 -6.06
C PRO A 98 -44.02 -10.37 -5.67
N ALA A 99 -44.25 -9.17 -6.20
CA ALA A 99 -43.56 -7.97 -5.74
C ALA A 99 -43.90 -7.69 -4.25
N GLY A 100 -42.90 -7.21 -3.50
CA GLY A 100 -42.99 -6.99 -2.06
C GLY A 100 -41.97 -7.79 -1.24
N PRO A 101 -42.11 -7.80 0.09
CA PRO A 101 -41.15 -8.45 0.97
C PRO A 101 -41.23 -9.98 0.89
N GLY A 102 -40.10 -10.65 1.13
CA GLY A 102 -40.03 -12.09 1.30
C GLY A 102 -38.71 -12.53 1.92
N THR A 103 -38.57 -13.83 2.17
CA THR A 103 -37.35 -14.42 2.74
C THR A 103 -36.83 -15.53 1.83
N LEU A 104 -35.59 -15.38 1.36
CA LEU A 104 -34.85 -16.39 0.62
C LEU A 104 -34.01 -17.23 1.61
N GLU A 105 -34.23 -18.54 1.66
CA GLU A 105 -33.44 -19.47 2.47
C GLU A 105 -32.56 -20.34 1.57
N ILE A 106 -31.26 -20.40 1.88
CA ILE A 106 -30.27 -21.22 1.16
C ILE A 106 -29.45 -22.04 2.16
N ARG A 107 -29.42 -23.36 1.97
CA ARG A 107 -28.53 -24.29 2.69
C ARG A 107 -27.35 -24.69 1.81
N PHE A 108 -26.16 -24.69 2.40
CA PHE A 108 -24.94 -24.92 1.65
C PHE A 108 -23.81 -25.47 2.53
N THR A 109 -22.78 -26.04 1.88
CA THR A 109 -21.50 -26.39 2.51
C THR A 109 -20.40 -25.60 1.82
N GLY A 110 -19.46 -25.08 2.62
CA GLY A 110 -18.25 -24.44 2.13
C GLY A 110 -16.98 -25.10 2.63
N THR A 111 -15.83 -24.66 2.10
CA THR A 111 -14.50 -25.18 2.46
C THR A 111 -13.67 -24.09 3.13
N LEU A 112 -13.03 -24.42 4.25
CA LEU A 112 -11.98 -23.59 4.86
C LEU A 112 -10.68 -23.75 4.05
N ASN A 113 -10.59 -23.00 2.96
CA ASN A 113 -9.47 -23.06 2.02
C ASN A 113 -8.17 -22.51 2.63
N ASN A 114 -7.05 -22.62 1.90
CA ASN A 114 -5.73 -22.12 2.32
C ASN A 114 -5.20 -20.98 1.43
N GLN A 115 -6.10 -20.19 0.84
CA GLN A 115 -5.79 -19.15 -0.15
C GLN A 115 -5.83 -17.73 0.42
N MET A 116 -6.10 -17.58 1.73
CA MET A 116 -6.25 -16.30 2.41
C MET A 116 -7.38 -15.43 1.83
N ALA A 117 -8.45 -16.06 1.34
CA ALA A 117 -9.61 -15.43 0.71
C ALA A 117 -10.90 -16.21 1.03
N GLY A 118 -12.03 -15.51 1.16
CA GLY A 118 -13.29 -16.08 1.60
C GLY A 118 -13.24 -16.45 3.09
N PHE A 119 -13.91 -17.54 3.48
CA PHE A 119 -13.75 -18.12 4.82
C PHE A 119 -12.69 -19.24 4.76
N TYR A 120 -11.54 -18.99 5.39
CA TYR A 120 -10.32 -19.77 5.17
C TYR A 120 -9.65 -20.17 6.48
N ARG A 121 -8.75 -21.15 6.44
CA ARG A 121 -7.98 -21.63 7.60
C ARG A 121 -6.61 -20.95 7.67
N SER A 122 -6.15 -20.65 8.89
CA SER A 122 -4.80 -20.16 9.17
C SER A 122 -4.16 -21.00 10.28
N GLY A 123 -2.86 -21.27 10.16
CA GLY A 123 -2.09 -22.06 11.11
C GLY A 123 -1.18 -21.21 11.99
N TYR A 124 -1.13 -21.51 13.28
CA TYR A 124 -0.18 -20.92 14.23
C TYR A 124 0.51 -21.99 15.06
N THR A 125 1.67 -21.64 15.61
CA THR A 125 2.36 -22.45 16.64
C THR A 125 1.92 -21.92 18.00
N ALA A 126 1.35 -22.80 18.83
CA ALA A 126 0.96 -22.47 20.19
C ALA A 126 2.19 -22.44 21.13
N ALA A 127 2.00 -21.96 22.36
CA ALA A 127 3.09 -21.82 23.34
C ALA A 127 3.73 -23.14 23.76
N ASP A 128 3.05 -24.27 23.57
CA ASP A 128 3.57 -25.62 23.80
C ASP A 128 4.34 -26.19 22.58
N GLY A 129 4.45 -25.42 21.50
CA GLY A 129 5.10 -25.83 20.25
C GLY A 129 4.19 -26.59 19.28
N GLU A 130 2.94 -26.87 19.63
CA GLU A 130 2.02 -27.57 18.74
C GLU A 130 1.47 -26.66 17.64
N LYS A 131 1.34 -27.20 16.42
CA LYS A 131 0.67 -26.51 15.32
C LYS A 131 -0.85 -26.62 15.50
N ARG A 132 -1.52 -25.48 15.60
CA ARG A 132 -2.98 -25.38 15.74
C ARG A 132 -3.58 -24.57 14.60
N MET A 133 -4.88 -24.73 14.41
CA MET A 133 -5.63 -24.09 13.33
C MET A 133 -6.66 -23.13 13.88
N MET A 134 -6.82 -22.02 13.19
CA MET A 134 -7.93 -21.09 13.31
C MET A 134 -8.59 -20.90 11.95
N ALA A 135 -9.76 -20.28 11.93
CA ALA A 135 -10.40 -19.79 10.70
C ALA A 135 -10.57 -18.27 10.76
N SER A 136 -10.49 -17.62 9.61
CA SER A 136 -10.67 -16.19 9.43
C SER A 136 -11.34 -15.90 8.09
N THR A 137 -11.83 -14.67 7.93
CA THR A 137 -12.43 -14.18 6.68
C THR A 137 -11.55 -13.11 6.04
N GLN A 138 -11.52 -13.10 4.71
CA GLN A 138 -11.08 -11.95 3.88
C GLN A 138 -12.04 -11.87 2.70
N PHE A 139 -12.86 -10.82 2.64
CA PHE A 139 -13.92 -10.70 1.64
C PHE A 139 -13.70 -9.60 0.61
N GLU A 140 -12.88 -8.58 0.90
CA GLU A 140 -12.57 -7.57 -0.11
C GLU A 140 -11.63 -8.14 -1.19
N ALA A 141 -11.90 -7.91 -2.48
CA ALA A 141 -13.06 -7.17 -3.01
C ALA A 141 -14.33 -8.01 -3.21
N LEU A 142 -14.19 -9.31 -3.54
CA LEU A 142 -15.25 -10.13 -4.14
C LEU A 142 -15.34 -11.54 -3.56
N ASP A 143 -14.95 -11.71 -2.30
CA ASP A 143 -14.78 -13.03 -1.71
C ASP A 143 -15.81 -13.35 -0.61
N ALA A 144 -16.75 -12.43 -0.31
CA ALA A 144 -17.93 -12.79 0.50
C ALA A 144 -18.74 -13.90 -0.18
N ARG A 145 -18.81 -13.88 -1.52
CA ARG A 145 -19.42 -14.94 -2.35
C ARG A 145 -18.73 -16.31 -2.25
N ARG A 146 -17.51 -16.39 -1.69
CA ARG A 146 -16.83 -17.65 -1.35
C ARG A 146 -17.19 -18.19 0.02
N CYS A 147 -17.87 -17.38 0.84
CA CYS A 147 -18.36 -17.80 2.13
C CYS A 147 -19.84 -18.18 2.10
N PHE A 148 -20.68 -17.37 1.46
CA PHE A 148 -22.11 -17.63 1.34
C PHE A 148 -22.68 -16.99 0.07
N PRO A 149 -23.73 -17.56 -0.55
CA PRO A 149 -24.38 -16.91 -1.69
C PRO A 149 -25.00 -15.56 -1.29
N CYS A 150 -24.66 -14.48 -1.99
CA CYS A 150 -25.09 -13.12 -1.61
C CYS A 150 -25.05 -12.10 -2.77
N TRP A 151 -25.66 -10.93 -2.55
CA TRP A 151 -25.52 -9.77 -3.44
C TRP A 151 -24.20 -9.07 -3.18
N ASP A 152 -23.12 -9.68 -3.67
CA ASP A 152 -21.75 -9.25 -3.40
C ASP A 152 -21.30 -8.04 -4.26
N GLU A 153 -21.95 -6.90 -4.04
CA GLU A 153 -21.67 -5.61 -4.67
C GLU A 153 -21.68 -4.51 -3.58
N PRO A 154 -20.74 -3.54 -3.58
CA PRO A 154 -20.61 -2.58 -2.50
C PRO A 154 -21.85 -1.70 -2.29
N ALA A 155 -22.63 -1.41 -3.35
CA ALA A 155 -23.89 -0.66 -3.27
C ALA A 155 -25.07 -1.45 -2.65
N ARG A 156 -24.96 -2.78 -2.53
CA ARG A 156 -26.05 -3.64 -2.05
C ARG A 156 -25.96 -3.81 -0.53
N LYS A 157 -25.90 -2.69 0.19
CA LYS A 157 -25.82 -2.67 1.66
C LYS A 157 -27.02 -3.36 2.30
N ALA A 158 -26.76 -4.09 3.37
CA ALA A 158 -27.78 -4.78 4.16
C ALA A 158 -27.37 -4.85 5.63
N VAL A 159 -28.33 -5.25 6.48
CA VAL A 159 -28.05 -5.61 7.88
C VAL A 159 -27.59 -7.06 7.93
N PHE A 160 -26.56 -7.37 8.73
CA PHE A 160 -26.08 -8.74 8.94
C PHE A 160 -26.28 -9.15 10.39
N GLU A 161 -26.89 -10.31 10.59
CA GLU A 161 -27.03 -10.98 11.88
C GLU A 161 -26.37 -12.34 11.77
N VAL A 162 -25.29 -12.54 12.51
CA VAL A 162 -24.43 -13.74 12.40
C VAL A 162 -24.68 -14.65 13.59
N THR A 163 -24.69 -15.96 13.33
CA THR A 163 -24.69 -17.01 14.33
C THR A 163 -23.57 -18.00 14.03
N MET A 164 -22.73 -18.26 15.03
CA MET A 164 -21.61 -19.19 14.94
C MET A 164 -21.83 -20.37 15.87
N VAL A 165 -21.70 -21.58 15.34
CA VAL A 165 -21.70 -22.82 16.15
C VAL A 165 -20.32 -23.43 16.14
N ILE A 166 -19.67 -23.41 17.30
CA ILE A 166 -18.25 -23.76 17.45
C ILE A 166 -18.03 -24.72 18.62
N PRO A 167 -16.89 -25.44 18.68
CA PRO A 167 -16.51 -26.19 19.87
C PRO A 167 -16.42 -25.27 21.11
N THR A 168 -16.87 -25.74 22.28
CA THR A 168 -16.92 -24.94 23.52
C THR A 168 -15.55 -24.46 24.02
N ASN A 169 -14.46 -25.09 23.59
CA ASN A 169 -13.08 -24.69 23.91
C ASN A 169 -12.48 -23.73 22.87
N ARG A 170 -13.31 -23.04 22.07
CA ARG A 170 -12.90 -22.05 21.08
C ARG A 170 -13.64 -20.74 21.34
N ALA A 171 -13.07 -19.65 20.84
CA ALA A 171 -13.74 -18.37 20.72
C ALA A 171 -14.20 -18.17 19.26
N ALA A 172 -15.31 -17.46 19.09
CA ALA A 172 -15.67 -16.85 17.82
C ALA A 172 -15.74 -15.34 18.00
N LEU A 173 -15.28 -14.59 17.00
CA LEU A 173 -15.39 -13.15 16.91
C LEU A 173 -16.21 -12.80 15.67
N SER A 174 -16.94 -11.68 15.68
CA SER A 174 -17.58 -11.10 14.50
C SER A 174 -17.66 -9.58 14.60
N ASN A 175 -18.24 -8.88 13.62
CA ASN A 175 -18.37 -7.42 13.56
C ASN A 175 -19.02 -6.82 14.81
N MET A 176 -20.10 -7.44 15.29
CA MET A 176 -20.93 -6.97 16.41
C MET A 176 -20.63 -7.76 17.70
N PRO A 177 -20.94 -7.23 18.89
CA PRO A 177 -20.82 -7.98 20.14
C PRO A 177 -21.81 -9.15 20.21
N GLU A 178 -21.54 -10.12 21.10
CA GLU A 178 -22.44 -11.24 21.34
C GLU A 178 -23.78 -10.71 21.92
N ALA A 179 -24.90 -11.14 21.33
CA ALA A 179 -26.23 -10.92 21.87
C ALA A 179 -26.67 -12.06 22.80
N GLU A 180 -26.32 -13.30 22.43
CA GLU A 180 -26.70 -14.51 23.17
C GLU A 180 -25.64 -15.61 22.97
N VAL A 181 -25.34 -16.35 24.04
CA VAL A 181 -24.43 -17.50 24.03
C VAL A 181 -25.13 -18.69 24.67
N THR A 182 -25.30 -19.77 23.89
CA THR A 182 -26.02 -20.96 24.30
C THR A 182 -25.13 -22.20 24.19
N LEU A 183 -25.00 -22.94 25.30
CA LEU A 183 -24.34 -24.24 25.30
C LEU A 183 -25.25 -25.29 24.65
N LEU A 184 -24.73 -25.97 23.62
CA LEU A 184 -25.43 -27.04 22.91
C LEU A 184 -24.92 -28.42 23.35
N PRO A 185 -25.73 -29.49 23.17
CA PRO A 185 -25.25 -30.86 23.34
C PRO A 185 -24.04 -31.16 22.45
N GLY A 186 -23.18 -32.10 22.90
CA GLY A 186 -22.01 -32.53 22.12
C GLY A 186 -20.79 -31.60 22.20
N GLY A 187 -20.70 -30.74 23.22
CA GLY A 187 -19.52 -29.89 23.45
C GLY A 187 -19.41 -28.71 22.47
N LYS A 188 -20.57 -28.20 22.03
CA LYS A 188 -20.66 -27.05 21.13
C LYS A 188 -21.29 -25.85 21.84
N THR A 189 -21.01 -24.67 21.31
CA THR A 189 -21.60 -23.40 21.74
C THR A 189 -22.14 -22.69 20.51
N GLU A 190 -23.38 -22.22 20.59
CA GLU A 190 -23.99 -21.32 19.62
C GLU A 190 -23.89 -19.88 20.13
N ILE A 191 -23.26 -19.02 19.34
CA ILE A 191 -23.07 -17.60 19.63
C ILE A 191 -23.83 -16.81 18.59
N ARG A 192 -24.84 -16.06 19.02
CA ARG A 192 -25.60 -15.14 18.18
C ARG A 192 -25.11 -13.73 18.44
N TYR A 193 -24.72 -13.02 17.39
CA TYR A 193 -24.26 -11.64 17.47
C TYR A 193 -25.40 -10.65 17.27
N MET A 194 -25.24 -9.43 17.78
CA MET A 194 -26.19 -8.35 17.49
C MET A 194 -26.24 -8.04 15.98
N PRO A 195 -27.39 -7.55 15.46
CA PRO A 195 -27.47 -7.09 14.07
C PRO A 195 -26.53 -5.91 13.79
N SER A 196 -25.84 -5.92 12.66
CA SER A 196 -25.01 -4.79 12.21
C SER A 196 -25.86 -3.59 11.77
N PRO A 197 -25.28 -2.38 11.66
CA PRO A 197 -25.81 -1.34 10.80
C PRO A 197 -25.86 -1.79 9.32
N LEU A 198 -26.45 -0.96 8.46
CA LEU A 198 -26.35 -1.13 7.01
C LEU A 198 -24.89 -1.05 6.58
N MET A 199 -24.37 -2.15 6.02
CA MET A 199 -23.00 -2.24 5.53
C MET A 199 -22.92 -3.13 4.29
N SER A 200 -21.81 -3.05 3.56
CA SER A 200 -21.56 -3.86 2.37
C SER A 200 -21.07 -5.26 2.73
N SER A 201 -21.28 -6.25 1.85
CA SER A 201 -20.91 -7.65 2.08
C SER A 201 -19.43 -7.86 2.38
N TYR A 202 -18.55 -7.10 1.72
CA TYR A 202 -17.09 -7.22 1.85
C TYR A 202 -16.57 -6.87 3.26
N LEU A 203 -17.38 -6.18 4.08
CA LEU A 203 -17.02 -5.78 5.44
C LEU A 203 -17.43 -6.80 6.51
N LEU A 204 -18.23 -7.80 6.16
CA LEU A 204 -18.59 -8.87 7.07
C LEU A 204 -17.33 -9.66 7.46
N ALA A 205 -17.17 -9.97 8.75
CA ALA A 205 -16.03 -10.73 9.21
C ALA A 205 -16.36 -11.62 10.41
N PHE A 206 -15.62 -12.73 10.49
CA PHE A 206 -15.59 -13.57 11.67
C PHE A 206 -14.31 -14.41 11.74
N CYS A 207 -13.85 -14.65 12.96
CA CYS A 207 -12.69 -15.49 13.24
C CYS A 207 -13.06 -16.55 14.27
N VAL A 208 -12.56 -17.77 14.12
CA VAL A 208 -12.78 -18.87 15.07
C VAL A 208 -11.44 -19.49 15.44
N GLY A 209 -11.12 -19.55 16.72
CA GLY A 209 -9.81 -20.03 17.18
C GLY A 209 -9.62 -19.91 18.69
N GLU A 210 -8.38 -20.07 19.11
CA GLU A 210 -7.94 -19.75 20.47
C GLU A 210 -7.24 -18.40 20.43
N PHE A 211 -7.67 -17.45 21.25
CA PHE A 211 -7.11 -16.11 21.26
C PHE A 211 -6.85 -15.64 22.68
N ASP A 212 -5.76 -14.91 22.86
CA ASP A 212 -5.62 -13.98 23.98
C ASP A 212 -6.02 -12.58 23.51
N PHE A 213 -6.31 -11.67 24.44
CA PHE A 213 -6.48 -10.26 24.10
C PHE A 213 -6.01 -9.30 25.18
N LEU A 214 -5.71 -8.08 24.76
CA LEU A 214 -5.67 -6.88 25.59
C LEU A 214 -6.93 -6.06 25.33
N GLN A 215 -7.39 -5.29 26.33
CA GLN A 215 -8.57 -4.45 26.21
C GLN A 215 -8.31 -3.07 26.81
N GLY A 216 -8.89 -2.05 26.16
CA GLY A 216 -9.02 -0.69 26.66
C GLY A 216 -10.37 -0.11 26.28
N VAL A 217 -10.67 1.09 26.79
CA VAL A 217 -11.90 1.83 26.47
C VAL A 217 -11.52 3.24 26.09
N THR A 218 -12.06 3.73 24.96
CA THR A 218 -11.82 5.10 24.49
C THR A 218 -12.48 6.13 25.40
N LYS A 219 -12.14 7.42 25.25
CA LYS A 219 -12.82 8.49 26.02
C LYS A 219 -14.31 8.56 25.69
N HIS A 220 -14.67 8.18 24.48
CA HIS A 220 -16.05 8.11 23.99
C HIS A 220 -16.79 6.81 24.36
N GLY A 221 -16.15 5.90 25.09
CA GLY A 221 -16.81 4.71 25.66
C GLY A 221 -16.83 3.47 24.76
N VAL A 222 -16.06 3.46 23.66
CA VAL A 222 -15.94 2.30 22.78
C VAL A 222 -14.92 1.32 23.37
N SER A 223 -15.30 0.05 23.52
CA SER A 223 -14.37 -1.00 23.95
C SER A 223 -13.49 -1.43 22.78
N ILE A 224 -12.17 -1.29 22.92
CA ILE A 224 -11.19 -1.78 21.94
C ILE A 224 -10.48 -3.01 22.47
N ARG A 225 -10.39 -4.08 21.67
CA ARG A 225 -9.64 -5.30 22.00
C ARG A 225 -8.62 -5.62 20.92
N VAL A 226 -7.40 -5.97 21.33
CA VAL A 226 -6.35 -6.48 20.44
C VAL A 226 -6.18 -7.97 20.70
N TYR A 227 -6.69 -8.78 19.78
CA TYR A 227 -6.63 -10.24 19.79
C TYR A 227 -5.35 -10.75 19.14
N THR A 228 -4.76 -11.78 19.74
CA THR A 228 -3.54 -12.42 19.27
C THR A 228 -3.66 -13.94 19.36
N PRO A 229 -2.82 -14.69 18.62
CA PRO A 229 -2.55 -16.07 18.98
C PRO A 229 -2.14 -16.18 20.47
N PRO A 230 -2.42 -17.30 21.14
CA PRO A 230 -2.13 -17.46 22.56
C PRO A 230 -0.64 -17.26 22.87
N GLY A 231 -0.33 -16.57 23.97
CA GLY A 231 1.03 -16.27 24.41
C GLY A 231 1.64 -15.00 23.82
N LYS A 232 1.02 -14.37 22.82
CA LYS A 232 1.55 -13.17 22.14
C LYS A 232 0.94 -11.84 22.61
N LYS A 233 -0.03 -11.85 23.54
CA LYS A 233 -0.81 -10.65 23.90
C LYS A 233 0.01 -9.42 24.29
N ASN A 234 1.16 -9.61 24.93
CA ASN A 234 2.01 -8.50 25.35
C ASN A 234 2.57 -7.69 24.17
N LEU A 235 2.67 -8.29 22.98
CA LEU A 235 3.12 -7.62 21.76
C LEU A 235 2.07 -6.66 21.18
N GLY A 236 0.81 -6.73 21.65
CA GLY A 236 -0.29 -5.87 21.20
C GLY A 236 -0.46 -4.57 22.00
N ARG A 237 0.43 -4.26 22.96
CA ARG A 237 0.28 -3.09 23.84
C ARG A 237 0.35 -1.77 23.07
N PHE A 238 1.38 -1.64 22.24
CA PHE A 238 1.54 -0.47 21.38
C PHE A 238 0.32 -0.28 20.47
N ALA A 239 -0.14 -1.35 19.82
CA ALA A 239 -1.32 -1.31 18.97
C ALA A 239 -2.59 -0.88 19.69
N LEU A 240 -2.84 -1.40 20.90
CA LEU A 240 -3.99 -1.00 21.69
C LEU A 240 -3.94 0.50 22.02
N GLN A 241 -2.77 1.02 22.41
CA GLN A 241 -2.62 2.44 22.71
C GLN A 241 -2.88 3.32 21.48
N VAL A 242 -2.26 2.99 20.35
CA VAL A 242 -2.46 3.72 19.09
C VAL A 242 -3.94 3.68 18.68
N ALA A 243 -4.61 2.53 18.78
CA ALA A 243 -6.01 2.41 18.40
C ALA A 243 -6.94 3.25 19.29
N LEU A 244 -6.70 3.29 20.61
CA LEU A 244 -7.47 4.12 21.54
C LEU A 244 -7.33 5.61 21.19
N ASP A 245 -6.10 6.08 21.01
CA ASP A 245 -5.83 7.50 20.74
C ASP A 245 -6.31 7.90 19.33
N THR A 246 -6.18 7.00 18.36
CA THR A 246 -6.64 7.23 16.98
C THR A 246 -8.16 7.33 16.90
N LEU A 247 -8.89 6.42 17.56
CA LEU A 247 -10.35 6.43 17.49
C LEU A 247 -10.92 7.69 18.16
N ASP A 248 -10.35 8.12 19.29
CA ASP A 248 -10.70 9.40 19.92
C ASP A 248 -10.39 10.59 19.01
N LEU A 249 -9.22 10.59 18.34
CA LEU A 249 -8.86 11.65 17.39
C LEU A 249 -9.84 11.73 16.21
N TYR A 250 -10.26 10.59 15.66
CA TYR A 250 -11.20 10.54 14.54
C TYR A 250 -12.62 10.92 14.92
N ASP A 251 -13.11 10.52 16.09
CA ASP A 251 -14.39 10.99 16.63
C ASP A 251 -14.41 12.54 16.69
N ASP A 252 -13.34 13.14 17.24
CA ASP A 252 -13.20 14.59 17.36
C ASP A 252 -12.99 15.30 16.03
N PHE A 253 -12.28 14.68 15.09
CA PHE A 253 -11.98 15.25 13.78
C PHE A 253 -13.22 15.23 12.87
N PHE A 254 -13.87 14.08 12.72
CA PHE A 254 -15.03 13.92 11.84
C PHE A 254 -16.33 14.42 12.44
N GLN A 255 -16.41 14.63 13.77
CA GLN A 255 -17.64 15.03 14.47
C GLN A 255 -18.83 14.09 14.15
N VAL A 256 -18.50 12.83 13.88
CA VAL A 256 -19.42 11.72 13.66
C VAL A 256 -18.86 10.56 14.45
N PRO A 257 -19.42 10.22 15.62
CA PRO A 257 -18.86 9.20 16.49
C PRO A 257 -18.84 7.82 15.82
N TYR A 258 -17.85 7.01 16.16
CA TYR A 258 -17.83 5.60 15.80
C TYR A 258 -19.12 4.89 16.27
N PRO A 259 -19.88 4.24 15.36
CA PRO A 259 -21.25 3.86 15.66
C PRO A 259 -21.40 2.49 16.34
N LEU A 260 -20.35 1.67 16.42
CA LEU A 260 -20.44 0.33 17.01
C LEU A 260 -20.01 0.35 18.49
N PRO A 261 -20.56 -0.54 19.33
CA PRO A 261 -20.23 -0.57 20.77
C PRO A 261 -18.81 -1.06 21.07
N LYS A 262 -18.13 -1.67 20.10
CA LYS A 262 -16.78 -2.21 20.22
C LYS A 262 -16.03 -2.16 18.90
N LEU A 263 -14.71 -2.16 18.97
CA LEU A 263 -13.81 -2.34 17.84
C LEU A 263 -12.76 -3.39 18.23
N ASP A 264 -12.76 -4.52 17.54
CA ASP A 264 -11.74 -5.55 17.73
C ASP A 264 -10.69 -5.43 16.63
N MET A 265 -9.45 -5.73 16.98
CA MET A 265 -8.30 -5.85 16.08
C MET A 265 -7.69 -7.21 16.29
N ILE A 266 -7.45 -8.00 15.23
CA ILE A 266 -6.91 -9.36 15.37
C ILE A 266 -5.70 -9.58 14.48
N ALA A 267 -4.63 -10.14 15.08
CA ALA A 267 -3.45 -10.58 14.36
C ALA A 267 -3.66 -11.98 13.76
N ILE A 268 -3.70 -12.07 12.44
CA ILE A 268 -3.88 -13.31 11.67
C ILE A 268 -2.51 -13.79 11.14
N PRO A 269 -2.10 -15.04 11.42
CA PRO A 269 -0.80 -15.59 11.01
C PRO A 269 -0.61 -15.73 9.49
N ASP A 270 -1.69 -16.05 8.77
CA ASP A 270 -1.72 -16.19 7.32
C ASP A 270 -2.75 -15.21 6.73
N PHE A 271 -2.26 -14.14 6.10
CA PHE A 271 -3.07 -13.05 5.58
C PHE A 271 -2.36 -12.43 4.36
N ALA A 272 -3.08 -12.28 3.24
CA ALA A 272 -2.49 -11.90 1.96
C ALA A 272 -2.09 -10.41 1.90
N MET A 273 -2.93 -9.55 2.48
CA MET A 273 -2.76 -8.09 2.49
C MET A 273 -2.06 -7.62 3.77
N GLY A 274 -1.92 -6.32 4.01
CA GLY A 274 -1.39 -5.82 5.29
C GLY A 274 -2.41 -5.95 6.43
N ALA A 275 -3.63 -5.48 6.17
CA ALA A 275 -4.78 -5.53 7.05
C ALA A 275 -6.08 -5.42 6.22
N MET A 276 -7.23 -5.43 6.89
CA MET A 276 -8.56 -5.23 6.31
C MET A 276 -9.51 -4.64 7.35
N GLU A 277 -10.25 -3.61 6.94
CA GLU A 277 -10.99 -2.69 7.82
C GLU A 277 -12.34 -3.22 8.35
N ASN A 278 -12.58 -4.53 8.33
CA ASN A 278 -13.90 -5.13 8.54
C ASN A 278 -14.59 -4.50 9.76
N TRP A 279 -15.82 -4.00 9.58
CA TRP A 279 -16.40 -3.03 10.52
C TRP A 279 -16.58 -3.62 11.92
N GLY A 280 -15.77 -3.16 12.87
CA GLY A 280 -15.76 -3.67 14.26
C GLY A 280 -14.92 -4.92 14.50
N LEU A 281 -14.33 -5.56 13.49
CA LEU A 281 -13.37 -6.67 13.63
C LEU A 281 -12.26 -6.55 12.58
N VAL A 282 -11.36 -5.59 12.78
CA VAL A 282 -10.27 -5.32 11.84
C VAL A 282 -9.23 -6.44 11.89
N THR A 283 -8.85 -6.98 10.74
CA THR A 283 -7.87 -8.08 10.65
C THR A 283 -6.52 -7.55 10.17
N TYR A 284 -5.42 -8.09 10.71
CA TYR A 284 -4.05 -7.64 10.40
C TYR A 284 -3.14 -8.83 10.20
N ARG A 285 -2.07 -8.67 9.39
CA ARG A 285 -0.88 -9.52 9.55
C ARG A 285 -0.29 -9.31 10.93
N GLU A 286 0.29 -10.36 11.52
CA GLU A 286 0.97 -10.24 12.82
C GLU A 286 2.03 -9.13 12.83
N VAL A 287 2.80 -8.95 11.75
CA VAL A 287 3.84 -7.90 11.64
C VAL A 287 3.29 -6.47 11.53
N ASP A 288 2.02 -6.32 11.18
CA ASP A 288 1.35 -5.02 11.01
C ASP A 288 0.51 -4.65 12.25
N LEU A 289 0.48 -5.50 13.28
CA LEU A 289 -0.22 -5.26 14.55
C LEU A 289 0.65 -5.48 15.80
N LEU A 290 1.57 -6.44 15.78
CA LEU A 290 2.30 -6.89 16.96
C LEU A 290 3.76 -6.46 16.90
N ILE A 291 4.25 -5.87 18.00
CA ILE A 291 5.66 -5.52 18.16
C ILE A 291 6.18 -5.87 19.56
N ASP A 292 7.47 -6.21 19.64
CA ASP A 292 8.17 -6.23 20.93
C ASP A 292 8.69 -4.82 21.22
N ASP A 293 8.13 -4.16 22.24
CA ASP A 293 8.49 -2.78 22.59
C ASP A 293 9.99 -2.59 22.93
N ASN A 294 10.73 -3.63 23.29
CA ASN A 294 12.15 -3.50 23.59
C ASN A 294 13.05 -3.73 22.37
N LYS A 295 12.53 -4.33 21.30
CA LYS A 295 13.31 -4.78 20.14
C LYS A 295 12.87 -4.14 18.82
N ALA A 296 11.65 -3.62 18.75
CA ALA A 296 11.08 -3.08 17.53
C ALA A 296 11.88 -1.88 17.01
N SER A 297 12.21 -1.91 15.73
CA SER A 297 12.85 -0.79 15.06
C SER A 297 11.87 0.39 14.93
N SER A 298 12.42 1.58 14.74
CA SER A 298 11.62 2.79 14.48
C SER A 298 10.71 2.63 13.26
N GLN A 299 11.19 1.95 12.21
CA GLN A 299 10.40 1.66 11.00
C GLN A 299 9.24 0.68 11.28
N GLN A 300 9.45 -0.33 12.13
CA GLN A 300 8.39 -1.26 12.53
C GLN A 300 7.29 -0.55 13.32
N ARG A 301 7.65 0.35 14.23
CA ARG A 301 6.69 1.17 14.97
C ARG A 301 5.87 2.07 14.05
N GLN A 302 6.52 2.73 13.10
CA GLN A 302 5.83 3.53 12.08
C GLN A 302 4.88 2.69 11.25
N ARG A 303 5.31 1.51 10.81
CA ARG A 303 4.48 0.61 10.01
C ARG A 303 3.22 0.20 10.78
N VAL A 304 3.36 -0.29 12.01
CA VAL A 304 2.20 -0.71 12.83
C VAL A 304 1.29 0.48 13.14
N CYS A 305 1.85 1.63 13.53
CA CYS A 305 1.04 2.83 13.76
C CYS A 305 0.26 3.24 12.50
N SER A 306 0.94 3.28 11.36
CA SER A 306 0.37 3.69 10.08
C SER A 306 -0.77 2.76 9.65
N VAL A 307 -0.55 1.44 9.66
CA VAL A 307 -1.59 0.47 9.28
C VAL A 307 -2.79 0.60 10.23
N ILE A 308 -2.59 0.67 11.54
CA ILE A 308 -3.69 0.86 12.50
C ILE A 308 -4.48 2.15 12.19
N THR A 309 -3.77 3.26 11.96
CA THR A 309 -4.44 4.54 11.68
C THR A 309 -5.17 4.54 10.33
N HIS A 310 -4.71 3.76 9.34
CA HIS A 310 -5.37 3.54 8.06
C HIS A 310 -6.66 2.74 8.23
N GLU A 311 -6.60 1.58 8.88
CA GLU A 311 -7.76 0.73 9.10
C GLU A 311 -8.84 1.40 9.98
N LEU A 312 -8.42 2.22 10.94
CA LEU A 312 -9.35 2.99 11.76
C LEU A 312 -9.98 4.16 10.99
N ALA A 313 -9.31 4.72 9.97
CA ALA A 313 -9.88 5.74 9.11
C ALA A 313 -10.99 5.15 8.23
N HIS A 314 -10.82 3.90 7.79
CA HIS A 314 -11.83 3.18 7.02
C HIS A 314 -13.17 2.98 7.74
N GLN A 315 -13.18 3.06 9.08
CA GLN A 315 -14.44 3.03 9.84
C GLN A 315 -15.40 4.17 9.44
N TRP A 316 -14.85 5.26 8.89
CA TRP A 316 -15.60 6.34 8.24
C TRP A 316 -15.56 6.23 6.70
N PHE A 317 -14.35 6.13 6.12
CA PHE A 317 -14.12 6.05 4.66
C PHE A 317 -14.04 4.61 4.16
N GLY A 318 -15.19 4.03 3.85
CA GLY A 318 -15.32 2.66 3.37
C GLY A 318 -16.46 1.94 4.09
N ASN A 319 -16.51 2.06 5.41
CA ASN A 319 -17.54 1.39 6.22
C ASN A 319 -18.81 2.24 6.32
N LEU A 320 -18.71 3.38 7.01
CA LEU A 320 -19.83 4.29 7.20
C LEU A 320 -20.30 4.89 5.88
N VAL A 321 -19.37 5.41 5.08
CA VAL A 321 -19.61 5.93 3.73
C VAL A 321 -18.77 5.12 2.75
N THR A 322 -19.41 4.42 1.83
CA THR A 322 -18.75 3.47 0.92
C THR A 322 -18.83 4.01 -0.51
N MET A 323 -17.84 3.78 -1.36
CA MET A 323 -18.01 4.02 -2.80
C MET A 323 -19.23 3.28 -3.37
N ASN A 324 -19.88 3.87 -4.38
CA ASN A 324 -21.01 3.26 -5.08
C ASN A 324 -20.58 2.02 -5.88
N TRP A 325 -19.42 2.12 -6.52
CA TRP A 325 -18.80 1.03 -7.24
C TRP A 325 -17.28 1.19 -7.24
N TRP A 326 -16.58 0.14 -7.65
CA TRP A 326 -15.12 0.03 -7.58
C TRP A 326 -14.36 1.05 -8.44
N ASP A 327 -15.04 1.75 -9.37
CA ASP A 327 -14.43 2.84 -10.15
C ASP A 327 -14.09 4.07 -9.31
N ASP A 328 -14.70 4.20 -8.13
CA ASP A 328 -14.43 5.23 -7.13
C ASP A 328 -13.73 4.64 -5.87
N LEU A 329 -13.04 3.50 -5.95
CA LEU A 329 -12.32 2.85 -4.83
C LEU A 329 -11.42 3.82 -4.04
N TRP A 330 -10.82 4.79 -4.73
CA TRP A 330 -9.96 5.80 -4.11
C TRP A 330 -10.67 6.65 -3.02
N LEU A 331 -12.01 6.72 -3.02
CA LEU A 331 -12.78 7.38 -1.96
C LEU A 331 -12.59 6.71 -0.60
N ASN A 332 -12.31 5.40 -0.61
CA ASN A 332 -11.91 4.67 0.58
C ASN A 332 -10.40 4.83 0.76
N GLU A 333 -9.61 4.34 -0.21
CA GLU A 333 -8.19 4.09 -0.01
C GLU A 333 -7.32 5.35 0.01
N GLY A 334 -7.58 6.28 -0.91
CA GLY A 334 -6.84 7.55 -0.94
C GLY A 334 -7.11 8.40 0.30
N PHE A 335 -8.33 8.31 0.85
CA PHE A 335 -8.70 9.00 2.08
C PHE A 335 -8.12 8.35 3.32
N ALA A 336 -8.18 7.02 3.42
CA ALA A 336 -7.57 6.29 4.50
C ALA A 336 -6.04 6.54 4.53
N SER A 337 -5.37 6.54 3.37
CA SER A 337 -3.93 6.84 3.29
C SER A 337 -3.58 8.29 3.70
N TRP A 338 -4.39 9.29 3.32
CA TRP A 338 -4.16 10.66 3.79
C TRP A 338 -4.39 10.80 5.31
N THR A 339 -5.47 10.19 5.79
CA THR A 339 -5.89 10.27 7.20
C THR A 339 -4.92 9.51 8.11
N GLN A 340 -4.36 8.40 7.64
CA GLN A 340 -3.25 7.68 8.27
C GLN A 340 -2.10 8.64 8.60
N THR A 341 -1.60 9.38 7.61
CA THR A 341 -0.47 10.31 7.83
C THR A 341 -0.85 11.40 8.81
N PHE A 342 -2.06 11.96 8.69
CA PHE A 342 -2.60 12.95 9.61
C PHE A 342 -2.59 12.45 11.07
N ALA A 343 -3.13 11.25 11.31
CA ALA A 343 -3.21 10.69 12.66
C ALA A 343 -1.84 10.30 13.21
N ALA A 344 -1.01 9.62 12.41
CA ALA A 344 0.33 9.22 12.85
C ALA A 344 1.19 10.43 13.24
N ASP A 345 1.11 11.52 12.47
CA ASP A 345 1.82 12.78 12.79
C ASP A 345 1.25 13.46 14.05
N ALA A 346 -0.08 13.47 14.21
CA ALA A 346 -0.72 14.05 15.40
C ALA A 346 -0.40 13.28 16.69
N LEU A 347 -0.35 11.94 16.62
CA LEU A 347 -0.03 11.08 17.76
C LEU A 347 1.47 11.08 18.08
N PHE A 348 2.32 11.16 17.06
CA PHE A 348 3.78 11.14 17.21
C PHE A 348 4.47 12.26 16.42
N PRO A 349 4.36 13.54 16.86
CA PRO A 349 4.91 14.67 16.11
C PRO A 349 6.43 14.61 15.87
N SER A 350 7.17 13.93 16.77
CA SER A 350 8.62 13.73 16.63
C SER A 350 9.01 12.76 15.51
N TRP A 351 8.03 12.09 14.89
CA TRP A 351 8.27 11.20 13.76
C TRP A 351 8.28 11.95 12.43
N ALA A 352 7.76 13.17 12.34
CA ALA A 352 7.69 13.97 11.11
C ALA A 352 7.11 13.18 9.91
N MET A 353 5.89 12.65 10.08
CA MET A 353 5.28 11.77 9.08
C MET A 353 4.91 12.51 7.80
N TRP A 354 4.57 13.81 7.87
CA TRP A 354 4.34 14.62 6.68
C TRP A 354 5.60 14.91 5.84
N GLU A 355 6.79 14.91 6.46
CA GLU A 355 8.05 14.99 5.70
C GLU A 355 8.23 13.68 4.91
N GLN A 356 8.11 12.53 5.58
CA GLN A 356 8.24 11.18 4.97
C GLN A 356 7.17 10.87 3.90
N PHE A 357 5.99 11.47 3.97
CA PHE A 357 4.97 11.37 2.93
C PHE A 357 5.53 11.71 1.52
N THR A 358 6.54 12.59 1.44
CA THR A 358 7.18 12.96 0.18
C THR A 358 8.04 11.85 -0.43
N THR A 359 8.68 11.02 0.40
CA THR A 359 9.51 9.88 -0.02
C THR A 359 8.74 8.57 -0.14
N ASP A 360 7.58 8.48 0.51
CA ASP A 360 6.72 7.30 0.50
C ASP A 360 5.60 7.45 -0.55
N ASP A 361 4.43 7.94 -0.13
CA ASP A 361 3.23 8.04 -0.98
C ASP A 361 3.46 8.89 -2.23
N GLN A 362 4.00 10.09 -2.09
CA GLN A 362 4.17 10.99 -3.22
C GLN A 362 5.16 10.43 -4.26
N ALA A 363 6.27 9.85 -3.80
CA ALA A 363 7.23 9.22 -4.68
C ALA A 363 6.65 7.99 -5.40
N ALA A 364 5.84 7.18 -4.71
CA ALA A 364 5.16 6.04 -5.29
C ALA A 364 4.13 6.46 -6.36
N ALA A 365 3.32 7.47 -6.06
CA ALA A 365 2.34 8.06 -6.97
C ALA A 365 3.02 8.61 -8.23
N LEU A 366 4.00 9.51 -8.09
CA LEU A 366 4.72 10.10 -9.22
C LEU A 366 5.44 9.05 -10.08
N ARG A 367 5.98 7.99 -9.47
CA ARG A 367 6.68 6.94 -10.21
C ARG A 367 5.71 6.14 -11.07
N LEU A 368 4.62 5.63 -10.49
CA LEU A 368 3.65 4.81 -11.22
C LEU A 368 2.91 5.63 -12.29
N ASP A 369 2.52 6.85 -11.94
CA ASP A 369 1.70 7.70 -12.79
C ASP A 369 2.48 8.41 -13.91
N SER A 370 3.81 8.23 -13.93
CA SER A 370 4.67 8.65 -15.06
C SER A 370 4.72 7.62 -16.20
N LEU A 371 4.08 6.46 -16.03
CA LEU A 371 4.01 5.40 -17.03
C LEU A 371 2.81 5.60 -17.96
N LYS A 372 2.94 5.25 -19.23
CA LYS A 372 1.83 5.17 -20.20
C LYS A 372 0.82 4.09 -19.83
N THR A 373 1.26 3.09 -19.08
CA THR A 373 0.47 1.96 -18.56
C THR A 373 -0.18 2.23 -17.18
N SER A 374 -0.18 3.48 -16.71
CA SER A 374 -0.94 3.95 -15.54
C SER A 374 -2.47 3.91 -15.79
N HIS A 375 -3.25 4.55 -14.94
CA HIS A 375 -4.68 4.84 -15.12
C HIS A 375 -5.07 6.14 -14.40
N PRO A 376 -6.23 6.76 -14.74
CA PRO A 376 -6.83 7.81 -13.90
C PRO A 376 -7.20 7.28 -12.51
N ILE A 377 -7.34 8.16 -11.51
CA ILE A 377 -7.80 7.76 -10.17
C ILE A 377 -9.23 7.19 -10.26
N GLN A 378 -10.12 7.91 -10.96
CA GLN A 378 -11.43 7.39 -11.33
C GLN A 378 -11.27 6.52 -12.58
N VAL A 379 -11.21 5.21 -12.38
CA VAL A 379 -10.93 4.22 -13.42
C VAL A 379 -12.20 3.43 -13.74
N PRO A 380 -12.66 3.36 -15.00
CA PRO A 380 -13.82 2.54 -15.33
C PRO A 380 -13.59 1.07 -15.01
N ILE A 381 -14.50 0.48 -14.22
CA ILE A 381 -14.50 -0.94 -13.86
C ILE A 381 -15.81 -1.55 -14.35
N ALA A 382 -15.74 -2.36 -15.41
CA ALA A 382 -16.92 -2.99 -16.01
C ALA A 382 -17.23 -4.32 -15.31
N HIS A 383 -16.20 -5.14 -15.16
CA HIS A 383 -16.25 -6.39 -14.41
C HIS A 383 -15.60 -6.19 -13.05
N ALA A 384 -16.28 -6.62 -11.99
CA ALA A 384 -15.78 -6.46 -10.64
C ALA A 384 -14.36 -7.04 -10.47
N GLU A 385 -14.03 -8.16 -11.13
CA GLU A 385 -12.72 -8.81 -11.07
C GLU A 385 -11.56 -7.93 -11.55
N GLU A 386 -11.83 -6.86 -12.28
CA GLU A 386 -10.83 -5.89 -12.72
C GLU A 386 -10.31 -5.02 -11.56
N VAL A 387 -11.03 -4.96 -10.44
CA VAL A 387 -10.69 -4.11 -9.29
C VAL A 387 -9.33 -4.45 -8.67
N GLU A 388 -8.94 -5.73 -8.66
CA GLU A 388 -7.64 -6.19 -8.15
C GLU A 388 -6.46 -5.48 -8.82
N GLN A 389 -6.63 -5.04 -10.08
CA GLN A 389 -5.58 -4.34 -10.83
C GLN A 389 -5.47 -2.85 -10.49
N VAL A 390 -6.36 -2.31 -9.67
CA VAL A 390 -6.39 -0.89 -9.27
C VAL A 390 -6.24 -0.70 -7.76
N PHE A 391 -6.03 -1.77 -6.99
CA PHE A 391 -5.44 -1.71 -5.64
C PHE A 391 -3.94 -1.44 -5.73
N ASP A 392 -3.58 -0.26 -6.23
CA ASP A 392 -2.19 0.14 -6.47
C ASP A 392 -1.89 1.58 -6.01
N ALA A 393 -0.66 2.05 -6.25
CA ALA A 393 -0.23 3.37 -5.80
C ALA A 393 -1.04 4.54 -6.40
N ILE A 394 -1.89 4.32 -7.41
CA ILE A 394 -2.80 5.35 -7.91
C ILE A 394 -3.98 5.54 -6.95
N SER A 395 -4.68 4.47 -6.57
CA SER A 395 -5.85 4.55 -5.68
C SER A 395 -5.48 5.01 -4.27
N TYR A 396 -4.36 4.51 -3.74
CA TYR A 396 -3.85 4.86 -2.41
C TYR A 396 -3.07 6.18 -2.45
N CYS A 397 -1.86 6.15 -3.02
CA CYS A 397 -0.89 7.21 -2.85
C CYS A 397 -1.23 8.48 -3.68
N LYS A 398 -1.62 8.32 -4.95
CA LYS A 398 -2.04 9.48 -5.78
C LYS A 398 -3.35 10.07 -5.24
N GLY A 399 -4.29 9.22 -4.80
CA GLY A 399 -5.49 9.64 -4.07
C GLY A 399 -5.14 10.53 -2.86
N ALA A 400 -4.27 10.06 -1.98
CA ALA A 400 -3.81 10.81 -0.81
C ALA A 400 -3.10 12.13 -1.17
N CYS A 401 -2.30 12.14 -2.25
CA CYS A 401 -1.65 13.35 -2.74
C CYS A 401 -2.66 14.41 -3.21
N VAL A 402 -3.73 14.00 -3.91
CA VAL A 402 -4.80 14.92 -4.34
C VAL A 402 -5.55 15.48 -3.13
N VAL A 403 -5.79 14.66 -2.11
CA VAL A 403 -6.38 15.12 -0.84
C VAL A 403 -5.46 16.13 -0.13
N ARG A 404 -4.15 15.87 -0.04
CA ARG A 404 -3.15 16.78 0.55
C ARG A 404 -3.06 18.10 -0.24
N MET A 405 -3.10 18.02 -1.56
CA MET A 405 -3.14 19.20 -2.42
C MET A 405 -4.40 20.02 -2.16
N LEU A 406 -5.58 19.40 -2.11
CA LEU A 406 -6.84 20.10 -1.80
C LEU A 406 -6.77 20.77 -0.42
N HIS A 407 -6.30 20.04 0.60
CA HIS A 407 -6.08 20.59 1.94
C HIS A 407 -5.25 21.88 1.90
N SER A 408 -4.18 21.93 1.10
CA SER A 408 -3.38 23.16 0.91
C SER A 408 -4.12 24.29 0.20
N VAL A 409 -5.06 23.98 -0.71
CA VAL A 409 -5.78 24.97 -1.53
C VAL A 409 -6.91 25.64 -0.77
N ILE A 410 -7.65 24.88 0.05
CA ILE A 410 -8.83 25.38 0.79
C ILE A 410 -8.52 25.72 2.26
N GLY A 411 -7.39 25.25 2.79
CA GLY A 411 -6.99 25.45 4.18
C GLY A 411 -7.63 24.45 5.15
N ALA A 412 -6.98 24.23 6.29
CA ALA A 412 -7.33 23.18 7.24
C ALA A 412 -8.76 23.27 7.79
N ASP A 413 -9.23 24.48 8.14
CA ASP A 413 -10.56 24.67 8.72
C ASP A 413 -11.67 24.29 7.74
N LYS A 414 -11.59 24.79 6.49
CA LYS A 414 -12.55 24.46 5.44
C LYS A 414 -12.45 23.03 4.96
N PHE A 415 -11.24 22.47 4.98
CA PHE A 415 -11.04 21.05 4.71
C PHE A 415 -11.76 20.18 5.74
N LYS A 416 -11.56 20.45 7.04
CA LYS A 416 -12.25 19.74 8.12
C LYS A 416 -13.78 19.91 8.03
N GLU A 417 -14.26 21.14 7.86
CA GLU A 417 -15.69 21.43 7.74
C GLU A 417 -16.36 20.64 6.60
N GLY A 418 -15.74 20.59 5.41
CA GLY A 418 -16.31 19.86 4.27
C GLY A 418 -16.35 18.34 4.47
N LEU A 419 -15.35 17.76 5.16
CA LEU A 419 -15.39 16.34 5.53
C LEU A 419 -16.55 16.03 6.49
N GLN A 420 -16.80 16.92 7.46
CA GLN A 420 -17.90 16.77 8.40
C GLN A 420 -19.26 16.85 7.70
N VAL A 421 -19.42 17.76 6.73
CA VAL A 421 -20.61 17.85 5.89
C VAL A 421 -20.82 16.56 5.09
N TYR A 422 -19.77 16.07 4.43
CA TYR A 422 -19.81 14.84 3.65
C TYR A 422 -20.21 13.62 4.51
N MET A 423 -19.54 13.41 5.64
CA MET A 423 -19.81 12.28 6.54
C MET A 423 -21.24 12.31 7.09
N ASN A 424 -21.72 13.46 7.55
CA ASN A 424 -23.07 13.58 8.09
C ASN A 424 -24.16 13.35 7.04
N ARG A 425 -23.92 13.79 5.79
CA ARG A 425 -24.88 13.68 4.69
C ARG A 425 -25.00 12.25 4.14
N HIS A 426 -23.90 11.49 4.16
CA HIS A 426 -23.81 10.21 3.46
C HIS A 426 -23.61 8.98 4.36
N LYS A 427 -23.63 9.14 5.70
CA LYS A 427 -23.53 8.00 6.62
C LYS A 427 -24.53 6.88 6.31
N TYR A 428 -24.04 5.65 6.33
CA TYR A 428 -24.73 4.40 5.98
C TYR A 428 -25.16 4.28 4.51
N ALA A 429 -24.70 5.17 3.63
CA ALA A 429 -25.01 5.15 2.21
C ALA A 429 -23.76 4.89 1.36
N ASN A 430 -23.96 4.94 0.05
CA ASN A 430 -22.89 4.91 -0.93
C ASN A 430 -22.73 6.27 -1.63
N THR A 431 -21.53 6.55 -2.11
CA THR A 431 -21.18 7.84 -2.74
C THR A 431 -20.37 7.65 -4.01
N GLU A 432 -20.42 8.68 -4.84
CA GLU A 432 -19.55 8.87 -6.00
C GLU A 432 -18.69 10.11 -5.80
N THR A 433 -17.58 10.20 -6.53
CA THR A 433 -16.57 11.27 -6.36
C THR A 433 -17.15 12.69 -6.32
N PHE A 434 -18.19 13.00 -7.09
CA PHE A 434 -18.77 14.36 -7.10
C PHE A 434 -19.42 14.77 -5.77
N HIS A 435 -19.94 13.81 -4.98
CA HIS A 435 -20.57 14.11 -3.69
C HIS A 435 -19.56 14.71 -2.71
N LEU A 436 -18.34 14.17 -2.72
CA LEU A 436 -17.22 14.63 -1.93
C LEU A 436 -16.79 16.04 -2.33
N TRP A 437 -16.61 16.30 -3.63
CA TRP A 437 -16.25 17.64 -4.12
C TRP A 437 -17.31 18.68 -3.76
N SER A 438 -18.59 18.33 -3.93
CA SER A 438 -19.70 19.23 -3.62
C SER A 438 -19.70 19.70 -2.16
N ALA A 439 -19.32 18.83 -1.22
CA ALA A 439 -19.24 19.18 0.20
C ALA A 439 -18.17 20.26 0.48
N TRP A 440 -17.01 20.18 -0.20
CA TRP A 440 -15.97 21.21 -0.07
C TRP A 440 -16.25 22.48 -0.87
N GLU A 441 -16.89 22.39 -2.03
CA GLU A 441 -17.35 23.57 -2.78
C GLU A 441 -18.32 24.41 -1.94
N GLU A 442 -19.27 23.76 -1.26
CA GLU A 442 -20.27 24.40 -0.40
C GLU A 442 -19.62 25.24 0.72
N VAL A 443 -18.61 24.70 1.42
CA VAL A 443 -18.03 25.36 2.60
C VAL A 443 -16.87 26.31 2.27
N SER A 444 -16.15 26.06 1.18
CA SER A 444 -14.97 26.86 0.79
C SER A 444 -15.29 27.99 -0.18
N GLY A 445 -16.39 27.88 -0.94
CA GLY A 445 -16.72 28.80 -2.03
C GLY A 445 -15.75 28.76 -3.22
N LYS A 446 -14.80 27.82 -3.23
CA LYS A 446 -13.85 27.59 -4.33
C LYS A 446 -14.40 26.54 -5.30
N PRO A 447 -14.03 26.58 -6.59
CA PRO A 447 -14.49 25.61 -7.60
C PRO A 447 -13.74 24.27 -7.48
N VAL A 448 -13.87 23.60 -6.33
CA VAL A 448 -13.14 22.36 -5.99
C VAL A 448 -13.40 21.25 -7.00
N GLY A 449 -14.63 21.07 -7.47
CA GLY A 449 -14.97 20.07 -8.48
C GLY A 449 -14.21 20.32 -9.78
N LYS A 450 -14.17 21.58 -10.25
CA LYS A 450 -13.39 21.95 -11.46
C LYS A 450 -11.91 21.66 -11.29
N ILE A 451 -11.32 22.04 -10.15
CA ILE A 451 -9.89 21.82 -9.89
C ILE A 451 -9.60 20.32 -9.84
N MET A 452 -10.33 19.57 -9.00
CA MET A 452 -10.02 18.18 -8.66
C MET A 452 -10.44 17.16 -9.74
N SER A 453 -11.43 17.46 -10.59
CA SER A 453 -11.74 16.63 -11.76
C SER A 453 -10.53 16.50 -12.69
N SER A 454 -9.74 17.57 -12.89
CA SER A 454 -8.51 17.50 -13.70
C SER A 454 -7.41 16.61 -13.12
N TRP A 455 -7.49 16.23 -11.84
CA TRP A 455 -6.53 15.35 -11.18
C TRP A 455 -7.02 13.91 -11.02
N THR A 456 -8.34 13.71 -11.04
CA THR A 456 -8.97 12.41 -10.75
C THR A 456 -9.48 11.69 -12.00
N GLU A 457 -9.96 12.42 -13.00
CA GLU A 457 -10.60 11.84 -14.20
C GLU A 457 -9.62 11.53 -15.33
N GLN A 458 -8.40 12.07 -15.28
CA GLN A 458 -7.35 11.82 -16.26
C GLN A 458 -6.11 11.18 -15.66
N MET A 459 -5.48 10.32 -16.46
CA MET A 459 -4.22 9.65 -16.12
C MET A 459 -3.03 10.61 -16.23
N GLY A 460 -2.07 10.46 -15.33
CA GLY A 460 -0.82 11.21 -15.33
C GLY A 460 -0.81 12.43 -14.41
N HIS A 461 0.36 13.07 -14.38
CA HIS A 461 0.63 14.31 -13.67
C HIS A 461 1.50 15.25 -14.52
N PRO A 462 1.46 16.56 -14.26
CA PRO A 462 2.22 17.52 -15.06
C PRO A 462 3.70 17.62 -14.63
N VAL A 463 4.54 17.97 -15.60
CA VAL A 463 5.78 18.71 -15.37
C VAL A 463 5.54 20.17 -15.72
N VAL A 464 5.98 21.08 -14.85
CA VAL A 464 5.99 22.53 -15.09
C VAL A 464 7.42 22.95 -15.40
N LYS A 465 7.64 23.40 -16.63
CA LYS A 465 8.92 23.94 -17.11
C LYS A 465 8.93 25.45 -16.94
N VAL A 466 9.99 25.98 -16.33
CA VAL A 466 10.30 27.41 -16.37
C VAL A 466 11.01 27.68 -17.69
N THR A 467 10.32 28.32 -18.63
CA THR A 467 10.86 28.61 -19.97
C THR A 467 11.68 29.90 -19.97
N GLU A 468 11.26 30.89 -19.17
CA GLU A 468 11.95 32.18 -19.01
C GLU A 468 11.86 32.64 -17.56
N ALA A 469 12.92 33.28 -17.08
CA ALA A 469 12.98 33.91 -15.76
C ALA A 469 13.63 35.28 -15.91
N THR A 470 12.87 36.36 -15.70
CA THR A 470 13.33 37.73 -15.90
C THR A 470 13.23 38.51 -14.60
N TYR A 471 14.38 38.89 -14.04
CA TYR A 471 14.44 39.70 -12.83
C TYR A 471 14.26 41.20 -13.14
N SER A 472 13.43 41.87 -12.35
CA SER A 472 13.28 43.33 -12.36
C SER A 472 13.78 43.91 -11.05
N ALA A 473 14.92 44.59 -11.09
CA ALA A 473 15.46 45.32 -9.93
C ALA A 473 14.56 46.48 -9.49
N ALA A 474 13.82 47.08 -10.43
CA ALA A 474 12.88 48.16 -10.14
C ALA A 474 11.67 47.67 -9.33
N ASP A 475 11.15 46.50 -9.69
CA ASP A 475 9.97 45.91 -9.06
C ASP A 475 10.32 44.98 -7.89
N LYS A 476 11.61 44.67 -7.69
CA LYS A 476 12.09 43.62 -6.78
C LYS A 476 11.29 42.33 -6.95
N SER A 477 11.25 41.85 -8.18
CA SER A 477 10.46 40.68 -8.53
C SER A 477 11.08 39.90 -9.69
N LEU A 478 10.84 38.59 -9.68
CA LEU A 478 11.16 37.67 -10.76
C LEU A 478 9.87 37.29 -11.49
N ALA A 479 9.81 37.57 -12.78
CA ALA A 479 8.74 37.08 -13.65
C ALA A 479 9.14 35.72 -14.23
N LEU A 480 8.35 34.69 -13.95
CA LEU A 480 8.55 33.31 -14.41
C LEU A 480 7.51 32.98 -15.48
N THR A 481 7.97 32.66 -16.69
CA THR A 481 7.11 32.05 -17.71
C THR A 481 7.11 30.54 -17.50
N LEU A 482 5.94 29.99 -17.22
CA LEU A 482 5.71 28.59 -16.92
C LEU A 482 4.99 27.92 -18.10
N GLU A 483 5.38 26.68 -18.40
CA GLU A 483 4.73 25.82 -19.37
C GLU A 483 4.45 24.44 -18.73
N GLN A 484 3.21 23.96 -18.80
CA GLN A 484 2.86 22.63 -18.29
C GLN A 484 2.78 21.60 -19.42
N SER A 485 3.22 20.37 -19.17
CA SER A 485 2.98 19.22 -20.04
C SER A 485 2.87 17.94 -19.23
N TRP A 486 2.30 16.89 -19.81
CA TRP A 486 2.25 15.58 -19.21
C TRP A 486 3.67 15.02 -19.01
N PHE A 487 4.01 14.67 -17.78
CA PHE A 487 5.28 14.03 -17.49
C PHE A 487 5.20 12.52 -17.77
N LEU A 488 6.00 12.07 -18.75
CA LEU A 488 6.21 10.66 -19.07
C LEU A 488 7.67 10.25 -18.79
N ALA A 489 7.84 9.14 -18.07
CA ALA A 489 9.17 8.67 -17.69
C ALA A 489 10.02 8.18 -18.87
N ASP A 490 9.41 7.81 -19.99
CA ASP A 490 10.13 7.47 -21.22
C ASP A 490 10.62 8.71 -22.01
N GLY A 491 10.17 9.91 -21.61
CA GLY A 491 10.54 11.18 -22.21
C GLY A 491 9.75 11.56 -23.45
N SER A 492 8.80 10.72 -23.89
CA SER A 492 7.96 11.04 -25.05
C SER A 492 6.89 12.08 -24.71
N ASP A 493 6.41 12.78 -25.74
CA ASP A 493 5.27 13.71 -25.64
C ASP A 493 3.99 13.10 -26.27
N ALA A 494 3.97 11.77 -26.43
CA ALA A 494 2.89 11.06 -27.11
C ALA A 494 1.58 11.15 -26.31
N GLY A 495 0.55 11.77 -26.91
CA GLY A 495 -0.76 11.97 -26.27
C GLY A 495 -0.85 13.20 -25.36
N ASP A 496 0.15 14.11 -25.40
CA ASP A 496 0.22 15.32 -24.56
C ASP A 496 -0.68 16.47 -25.06
N GLU A 497 -1.03 16.53 -26.35
CA GLU A 497 -1.49 17.75 -27.02
C GLU A 497 -2.76 18.41 -26.43
N ALA A 498 -3.57 17.68 -25.65
CA ALA A 498 -4.80 18.19 -25.06
C ALA A 498 -4.87 18.09 -23.52
N LYS A 499 -3.89 17.47 -22.85
CA LYS A 499 -3.94 17.30 -21.39
C LYS A 499 -3.52 18.59 -20.68
N LEU A 500 -4.41 19.09 -19.83
CA LEU A 500 -4.14 20.22 -18.94
C LEU A 500 -4.63 19.88 -17.54
N TRP A 501 -3.85 20.30 -16.54
CA TRP A 501 -4.24 20.26 -15.15
C TRP A 501 -4.54 21.68 -14.68
N THR A 502 -5.48 21.81 -13.75
CA THR A 502 -5.63 23.05 -12.98
C THR A 502 -4.63 23.01 -11.84
N ILE A 503 -3.47 23.64 -12.04
CA ILE A 503 -2.31 23.51 -11.15
C ILE A 503 -2.32 24.63 -10.11
N PRO A 504 -2.42 24.33 -8.79
CA PRO A 504 -2.15 25.30 -7.75
C PRO A 504 -0.65 25.59 -7.69
N LEU A 505 -0.28 26.84 -8.01
CA LEU A 505 1.09 27.33 -8.00
C LEU A 505 1.46 27.82 -6.59
N VAL A 506 2.26 27.01 -5.90
CA VAL A 506 2.83 27.34 -4.59
C VAL A 506 4.34 27.57 -4.75
N TYR A 507 4.87 28.66 -4.17
CA TYR A 507 6.30 28.95 -4.21
C TYR A 507 6.83 29.48 -2.87
N SER A 508 8.15 29.36 -2.71
CA SER A 508 8.91 29.95 -1.61
C SER A 508 10.18 30.64 -2.11
N THR A 509 10.59 31.68 -1.40
CA THR A 509 11.88 32.35 -1.52
C THR A 509 12.48 32.53 -0.13
N LYS A 510 13.63 33.20 -0.01
CA LYS A 510 14.28 33.42 1.29
C LYS A 510 13.38 34.24 2.23
N GLY A 511 12.77 33.58 3.21
CA GLY A 511 11.93 34.21 4.23
C GLY A 511 10.50 34.55 3.79
N VAL A 512 10.09 34.20 2.57
CA VAL A 512 8.73 34.42 2.05
C VAL A 512 8.13 33.08 1.61
N LYS A 513 6.94 32.77 2.12
CA LYS A 513 6.06 31.71 1.62
C LYS A 513 4.84 32.38 0.99
N ALA A 514 4.45 31.98 -0.22
CA ALA A 514 3.27 32.52 -0.87
C ALA A 514 2.02 32.36 0.03
N SER A 515 1.26 33.45 0.23
CA SER A 515 0.06 33.47 1.09
C SER A 515 -1.22 33.13 0.32
N GLU A 516 -1.25 33.37 -1.00
CA GLU A 516 -2.37 33.05 -1.89
C GLU A 516 -1.94 32.04 -2.95
N VAL A 517 -2.83 31.10 -3.26
CA VAL A 517 -2.60 30.05 -4.28
C VAL A 517 -3.16 30.52 -5.61
N GLU A 518 -2.28 30.86 -6.55
CA GLU A 518 -2.64 31.17 -7.93
C GLU A 518 -2.85 29.86 -8.72
N LEU A 519 -3.81 29.84 -9.66
CA LEU A 519 -4.12 28.65 -10.46
C LEU A 519 -3.61 28.82 -11.90
N MET A 520 -2.83 27.85 -12.37
CA MET A 520 -2.47 27.71 -13.78
C MET A 520 -3.47 26.77 -14.46
N GLU A 521 -4.35 27.34 -15.28
CA GLU A 521 -5.38 26.60 -16.04
C GLU A 521 -4.98 26.38 -17.51
N GLY A 522 -4.13 27.25 -18.06
CA GLY A 522 -3.66 27.18 -19.44
C GLY A 522 -2.38 26.38 -19.60
N LYS A 523 -2.00 26.14 -20.87
CA LYS A 523 -0.71 25.52 -21.22
C LYS A 523 0.47 26.34 -20.71
N THR A 524 0.35 27.67 -20.76
CA THR A 524 1.33 28.63 -20.27
C THR A 524 0.74 29.55 -19.23
N HIS A 525 1.60 30.07 -18.34
CA HIS A 525 1.23 31.00 -17.29
C HIS A 525 2.42 31.88 -16.92
N THR A 526 2.19 33.15 -16.54
CA THR A 526 3.26 34.02 -16.03
C THR A 526 3.05 34.26 -14.55
N LEU A 527 3.97 33.76 -13.73
CA LEU A 527 3.96 33.94 -12.28
C LEU A 527 4.94 35.04 -11.88
N LYS A 528 4.46 36.05 -11.15
CA LYS A 528 5.32 37.12 -10.60
C LYS A 528 5.66 36.82 -9.13
N VAL A 529 6.94 36.63 -8.85
CA VAL A 529 7.46 36.27 -7.52
C VAL A 529 8.24 37.45 -6.92
N PRO A 530 7.93 37.91 -5.70
CA PRO A 530 8.77 38.89 -5.00
C PRO A 530 10.18 38.34 -4.74
N LEU A 531 11.21 39.11 -5.10
CA LEU A 531 12.61 38.70 -4.96
C LEU A 531 13.51 39.94 -4.81
N ASP A 532 14.37 39.97 -3.80
CA ASP A 532 15.20 41.15 -3.53
C ASP A 532 16.46 41.23 -4.42
N SER A 533 16.91 40.08 -4.94
CA SER A 533 18.08 39.99 -5.82
C SER A 533 17.95 38.79 -6.77
N GLU A 534 18.45 38.95 -8.01
CA GLU A 534 18.51 37.88 -9.02
C GLU A 534 19.33 36.65 -8.57
N SER A 535 20.22 36.82 -7.59
CA SER A 535 21.02 35.73 -7.03
C SER A 535 20.28 34.85 -6.00
N GLU A 536 19.08 35.25 -5.59
CA GLU A 536 18.26 34.49 -4.64
C GLU A 536 17.52 33.34 -5.33
N TRP A 537 17.26 32.28 -4.57
CA TRP A 537 16.55 31.11 -5.08
C TRP A 537 15.04 31.32 -5.02
N VAL A 538 14.34 30.72 -5.99
CA VAL A 538 12.88 30.56 -5.99
C VAL A 538 12.57 29.09 -6.16
N LYS A 539 11.82 28.52 -5.21
CA LYS A 539 11.39 27.12 -5.23
C LYS A 539 9.90 27.07 -5.54
N LEU A 540 9.54 26.56 -6.72
CA LEU A 540 8.17 26.19 -7.06
C LEU A 540 7.80 24.85 -6.42
N ASN A 541 6.51 24.60 -6.22
CA ASN A 541 6.00 23.46 -5.45
C ASN A 541 6.58 23.42 -4.03
N ALA A 542 6.62 24.55 -3.33
CA ALA A 542 7.19 24.61 -1.98
C ALA A 542 6.45 23.67 -1.02
N GLY A 543 7.18 22.81 -0.32
CA GLY A 543 6.63 21.76 0.56
C GLY A 543 6.05 20.53 -0.18
N GLN A 544 6.20 20.48 -1.51
CA GLN A 544 5.73 19.38 -2.37
C GLN A 544 4.22 19.10 -2.24
N HIS A 545 3.39 20.15 -2.12
CA HIS A 545 1.95 19.99 -1.95
C HIS A 545 1.20 19.62 -3.23
N THR A 546 1.72 20.00 -4.39
CA THR A 546 1.13 19.69 -5.70
C THR A 546 1.82 18.45 -6.28
N LEU A 547 1.03 17.50 -6.80
CA LEU A 547 1.56 16.31 -7.47
C LEU A 547 2.07 16.67 -8.87
N MET A 548 3.18 17.40 -8.93
CA MET A 548 3.81 17.84 -10.17
C MET A 548 5.33 17.76 -10.05
N ARG A 549 6.01 17.79 -11.20
CA ARG A 549 7.46 17.97 -11.27
C ARG A 549 7.80 19.37 -11.77
N VAL A 550 8.98 19.88 -11.42
CA VAL A 550 9.42 21.20 -11.88
C VAL A 550 10.76 21.11 -12.61
N ALA A 551 10.78 21.58 -13.86
CA ALA A 551 12.00 21.74 -14.66
C ALA A 551 12.45 23.21 -14.66
N TYR A 552 13.52 23.50 -13.93
CA TYR A 552 14.08 24.85 -13.80
C TYR A 552 15.06 25.19 -14.93
N THR A 553 15.29 26.49 -15.16
CA THR A 553 16.43 26.96 -15.96
C THR A 553 17.76 26.70 -15.23
N ASP A 554 18.87 26.63 -15.96
CA ASP A 554 20.21 26.36 -15.38
C ASP A 554 20.59 27.39 -14.29
N GLY A 555 20.24 28.67 -14.49
CA GLY A 555 20.49 29.73 -13.51
C GLY A 555 19.73 29.50 -12.19
N MET A 556 18.44 29.15 -12.28
CA MET A 556 17.63 28.84 -11.10
C MET A 556 18.11 27.55 -10.42
N LEU A 557 18.44 26.52 -11.19
CA LEU A 557 18.99 25.27 -10.67
C LEU A 557 20.29 25.54 -9.90
N SER A 558 21.20 26.36 -10.43
CA SER A 558 22.43 26.75 -9.73
C SER A 558 22.16 27.48 -8.41
N ALA A 559 21.18 28.39 -8.36
CA ALA A 559 20.79 29.07 -7.13
C ALA A 559 20.21 28.10 -6.10
N LEU A 560 19.35 27.16 -6.52
CA LEU A 560 18.78 26.12 -5.68
C LEU A 560 19.85 25.15 -5.16
N THR A 561 20.84 24.77 -5.98
CA THR A 561 21.98 23.94 -5.56
C THR A 561 22.79 24.61 -4.44
N LYS A 562 23.00 25.93 -4.50
CA LYS A 562 23.64 26.69 -3.41
C LYS A 562 22.78 26.70 -2.15
N ALA A 563 21.46 26.80 -2.31
CA ALA A 563 20.50 26.76 -1.21
C ALA A 563 20.45 25.38 -0.52
N ILE A 564 20.59 24.29 -1.29
CA ILE A 564 20.76 22.92 -0.75
C ILE A 564 22.06 22.85 0.06
N LYS A 565 23.20 23.25 -0.52
CA LYS A 565 24.51 23.18 0.14
C LYS A 565 24.58 23.98 1.44
N SER A 566 23.86 25.09 1.51
CA SER A 566 23.77 25.94 2.72
C SER A 566 22.60 25.56 3.66
N LYS A 567 21.81 24.53 3.32
CA LYS A 567 20.57 24.13 4.02
C LYS A 567 19.54 25.26 4.18
N ALA A 568 19.54 26.22 3.25
CA ALA A 568 18.55 27.30 3.22
C ALA A 568 17.17 26.83 2.73
N LEU A 569 17.10 25.73 1.97
CA LEU A 569 15.84 25.09 1.59
C LEU A 569 15.35 24.15 2.70
N PRO A 570 14.03 24.07 2.97
CA PRO A 570 13.43 23.06 3.84
C PRO A 570 13.68 21.62 3.35
N ALA A 571 13.57 20.62 4.25
CA ALA A 571 13.90 19.23 3.94
C ALA A 571 13.06 18.65 2.79
N GLU A 572 11.75 18.90 2.78
CA GLU A 572 10.82 18.41 1.74
C GLU A 572 11.14 19.02 0.37
N ASP A 573 11.60 20.27 0.36
CA ASP A 573 12.02 20.94 -0.87
C ASP A 573 13.36 20.37 -1.38
N ARG A 574 14.29 20.00 -0.50
CA ARG A 574 15.51 19.28 -0.87
C ARG A 574 15.20 17.89 -1.43
N VAL A 575 14.30 17.13 -0.80
CA VAL A 575 13.77 15.85 -1.32
C VAL A 575 13.22 16.03 -2.74
N GLY A 576 12.32 17.00 -2.92
CA GLY A 576 11.69 17.23 -4.21
C GLY A 576 12.66 17.66 -5.31
N MET A 577 13.67 18.47 -5.00
CA MET A 577 14.72 18.83 -5.97
C MET A 577 15.46 17.58 -6.50
N MET A 578 15.79 16.65 -5.60
CA MET A 578 16.51 15.42 -5.94
C MET A 578 15.60 14.42 -6.69
N SER A 579 14.34 14.28 -6.25
CA SER A 579 13.31 13.47 -6.92
C SER A 579 13.01 13.96 -8.35
N ASP A 580 12.86 15.27 -8.55
CA ASP A 580 12.61 15.85 -9.86
C ASP A 580 13.82 15.75 -10.76
N ALA A 581 15.03 16.06 -10.28
CA ALA A 581 16.25 15.91 -11.06
C ALA A 581 16.40 14.46 -11.56
N TYR A 582 16.22 13.46 -10.69
CA TYR A 582 16.32 12.05 -11.08
C TYR A 582 15.31 11.68 -12.17
N ALA A 583 14.04 12.07 -11.99
CA ALA A 583 12.99 11.75 -12.94
C ALA A 583 13.14 12.50 -14.27
N LEU A 584 13.47 13.80 -14.25
CA LEU A 584 13.71 14.61 -15.43
C LEU A 584 14.89 14.07 -16.25
N THR A 585 15.97 13.69 -15.59
CA THR A 585 17.12 13.07 -16.28
C THR A 585 16.74 11.70 -16.86
N LYS A 586 16.00 10.88 -16.11
CA LYS A 586 15.49 9.59 -16.61
C LYS A 586 14.57 9.76 -17.82
N ALA A 587 13.81 10.85 -17.89
CA ALA A 587 12.98 11.23 -19.03
C ALA A 587 13.75 11.98 -20.15
N GLY A 588 15.05 12.25 -19.97
CA GLY A 588 15.85 13.02 -20.94
C GLY A 588 15.49 14.51 -21.03
N LYS A 589 14.76 15.05 -20.04
CA LYS A 589 14.41 16.47 -19.91
C LYS A 589 15.42 17.27 -19.08
N MET A 590 16.45 16.60 -18.53
CA MET A 590 17.62 17.18 -17.83
C MET A 590 18.88 16.36 -18.17
N GLY A 591 20.05 17.00 -18.20
CA GLY A 591 21.33 16.33 -18.45
C GLY A 591 21.69 15.33 -17.35
N VAL A 592 22.44 14.26 -17.71
CA VAL A 592 22.88 13.24 -16.74
C VAL A 592 23.99 13.79 -15.84
N GLU A 593 24.89 14.56 -16.43
CA GLU A 593 25.94 15.30 -15.74
C GLU A 593 25.37 16.28 -14.72
N GLN A 594 24.23 16.91 -15.00
CA GLN A 594 23.59 17.84 -14.07
C GLN A 594 23.05 17.10 -12.82
N LEU A 595 22.44 15.93 -13.00
CA LEU A 595 21.98 15.10 -11.88
C LEU A 595 23.15 14.65 -11.00
N VAL A 596 24.23 14.13 -11.61
CA VAL A 596 25.38 13.66 -10.84
C VAL A 596 26.12 14.82 -10.17
N ALA A 597 26.22 15.99 -10.81
CA ALA A 597 26.80 17.19 -10.23
C ALA A 597 25.95 17.82 -9.11
N LEU A 598 24.66 17.47 -9.01
CA LEU A 598 23.78 17.91 -7.92
C LEU A 598 24.05 17.13 -6.61
N LEU A 599 24.45 15.86 -6.69
CA LEU A 599 24.65 14.99 -5.53
C LEU A 599 25.64 15.56 -4.49
N PRO A 600 26.81 16.12 -4.85
CA PRO A 600 27.73 16.72 -3.89
C PRO A 600 27.17 17.90 -3.08
N ALA A 601 26.10 18.55 -3.55
CA ALA A 601 25.45 19.62 -2.77
C ALA A 601 24.85 19.10 -1.44
N TYR A 602 24.64 17.79 -1.33
CA TYR A 602 24.12 17.12 -0.14
C TYR A 602 25.22 16.60 0.79
N SER A 603 26.50 16.91 0.56
CA SER A 603 27.60 16.34 1.37
C SER A 603 27.57 16.69 2.86
N GLN A 604 26.82 17.73 3.23
CA GLN A 604 26.59 18.15 4.61
C GLN A 604 25.19 17.78 5.13
N GLU A 605 24.40 16.99 4.40
CA GLU A 605 23.03 16.61 4.79
C GLU A 605 22.99 15.76 6.07
N ASP A 606 21.99 15.99 6.91
CA ASP A 606 21.76 15.31 8.20
C ASP A 606 20.29 14.98 8.48
N ASN A 607 19.35 15.40 7.61
CA ASN A 607 17.93 15.07 7.75
C ASN A 607 17.64 13.63 7.25
N THR A 608 16.91 12.89 8.07
CA THR A 608 16.52 11.48 7.80
C THR A 608 15.79 11.31 6.47
N THR A 609 14.74 12.09 6.23
CA THR A 609 13.90 11.98 5.03
C THR A 609 14.67 12.36 3.77
N VAL A 610 15.54 13.37 3.83
CA VAL A 610 16.42 13.69 2.69
C VAL A 610 17.35 12.51 2.38
N TRP A 611 17.92 11.87 3.41
CA TRP A 611 18.76 10.69 3.22
C TRP A 611 18.02 9.46 2.71
N GLU A 612 16.75 9.26 3.08
CA GLU A 612 15.90 8.22 2.50
C GLU A 612 15.65 8.46 1.00
N SER A 613 15.40 9.72 0.61
CA SER A 613 15.32 10.09 -0.82
C SER A 613 16.64 9.88 -1.55
N LEU A 614 17.77 10.26 -0.94
CA LEU A 614 19.11 10.05 -1.52
C LEU A 614 19.40 8.56 -1.67
N GLU A 615 19.03 7.73 -0.69
CA GLU A 615 19.20 6.29 -0.80
C GLU A 615 18.44 5.73 -2.01
N MET A 616 17.16 6.06 -2.18
CA MET A 616 16.36 5.60 -3.32
C MET A 616 17.06 5.92 -4.64
N ILE A 617 17.62 7.12 -4.77
CA ILE A 617 18.28 7.59 -5.99
C ILE A 617 19.65 6.93 -6.18
N LEU A 618 20.47 6.87 -5.14
CA LEU A 618 21.80 6.25 -5.21
C LEU A 618 21.68 4.75 -5.55
N VAL A 619 20.77 4.03 -4.90
CA VAL A 619 20.50 2.61 -5.18
C VAL A 619 19.89 2.43 -6.57
N GLY A 620 18.98 3.32 -6.99
CA GLY A 620 18.39 3.31 -8.33
C GLY A 620 19.44 3.50 -9.43
N LEU A 621 20.36 4.46 -9.26
CA LEU A 621 21.48 4.69 -10.17
C LEU A 621 22.44 3.49 -10.19
N ASP A 622 22.80 2.94 -9.02
CA ASP A 622 23.64 1.74 -8.93
C ASP A 622 23.05 0.55 -9.68
N LYS A 623 21.73 0.37 -9.58
CA LYS A 623 21.00 -0.69 -10.28
C LYS A 623 21.03 -0.50 -11.80
N VAL A 624 20.77 0.72 -12.29
CA VAL A 624 20.82 1.03 -13.73
C VAL A 624 22.23 0.81 -14.28
N LEU A 625 23.26 1.19 -13.51
CA LEU A 625 24.65 1.06 -13.91
C LEU A 625 25.23 -0.35 -13.74
N GLN A 626 24.49 -1.33 -13.21
CA GLN A 626 25.07 -2.62 -12.82
C GLN A 626 25.75 -3.38 -13.97
N ASP A 627 25.28 -3.17 -15.20
CA ASP A 627 25.77 -3.81 -16.42
C ASP A 627 26.88 -3.01 -17.11
N ASN A 628 27.27 -1.87 -16.54
CA ASN A 628 28.32 -1.00 -17.04
C ASN A 628 29.34 -0.67 -15.93
N ALA A 629 30.29 -1.58 -15.71
CA ALA A 629 31.31 -1.45 -14.67
C ALA A 629 32.15 -0.17 -14.80
N ALA A 630 32.39 0.32 -16.02
CA ALA A 630 33.18 1.52 -16.28
C ALA A 630 32.54 2.79 -15.69
N LEU A 631 31.20 2.85 -15.68
CA LEU A 631 30.44 3.93 -15.03
C LEU A 631 30.10 3.61 -13.58
N GLN A 632 29.81 2.35 -13.27
CA GLN A 632 29.38 1.95 -11.93
C GLN A 632 30.47 2.15 -10.88
N GLN A 633 31.73 1.82 -11.20
CA GLN A 633 32.84 1.94 -10.25
C GLN A 633 33.10 3.39 -9.79
N PRO A 634 33.29 4.38 -10.69
CA PRO A 634 33.48 5.76 -10.27
C PRO A 634 32.23 6.32 -9.57
N PHE A 635 31.02 5.93 -10.00
CA PHE A 635 29.79 6.28 -9.29
C PHE A 635 29.78 5.75 -7.84
N LYS A 636 30.11 4.48 -7.61
CA LYS A 636 30.18 3.89 -6.27
C LYS A 636 31.23 4.59 -5.40
N ALA A 637 32.38 4.96 -5.97
CA ALA A 637 33.42 5.70 -5.25
C ALA A 637 32.94 7.10 -4.83
N MET A 638 32.24 7.81 -5.71
CA MET A 638 31.60 9.11 -5.42
C MET A 638 30.54 8.95 -4.32
N ALA A 639 29.64 7.97 -4.46
CA ALA A 639 28.60 7.70 -3.46
C ALA A 639 29.19 7.35 -2.09
N ALA A 640 30.22 6.50 -2.02
CA ALA A 640 30.89 6.16 -0.76
C ALA A 640 31.48 7.38 -0.06
N LYS A 641 32.08 8.32 -0.82
CA LYS A 641 32.58 9.60 -0.29
C LYS A 641 31.45 10.50 0.20
N LEU A 642 30.32 10.57 -0.51
CA LEU A 642 29.15 11.34 -0.12
C LEU A 642 28.52 10.83 1.20
N ILE A 643 28.46 9.51 1.38
CA ILE A 643 27.85 8.85 2.54
C ILE A 643 28.72 8.98 3.81
N ALA A 644 30.05 8.96 3.64
CA ALA A 644 31.00 8.83 4.75
C ALA A 644 30.83 9.88 5.88
N PRO A 645 30.62 11.19 5.62
CA PRO A 645 30.48 12.18 6.68
C PRO A 645 29.27 11.93 7.59
N CYS A 646 28.09 11.67 7.01
CA CYS A 646 26.88 11.42 7.79
C CYS A 646 26.96 10.07 8.51
N ALA A 647 27.47 9.03 7.86
CA ALA A 647 27.67 7.72 8.48
C ALA A 647 28.63 7.77 9.70
N ALA A 648 29.72 8.54 9.59
CA ALA A 648 30.65 8.76 10.70
C ALA A 648 30.01 9.57 11.84
N SER A 649 29.19 10.57 11.50
CA SER A 649 28.47 11.40 12.48
C SER A 649 27.44 10.61 13.27
N ILE A 650 26.56 9.85 12.60
CA ILE A 650 25.50 9.09 13.27
C ILE A 650 26.04 7.87 14.04
N GLY A 651 27.09 7.24 13.51
CA GLY A 651 27.75 6.08 14.11
C GLY A 651 26.87 4.82 14.18
N TRP A 652 27.49 3.70 14.56
CA TRP A 652 26.80 2.41 14.71
C TRP A 652 26.09 2.26 16.07
N ASP A 653 26.62 2.90 17.11
CA ASP A 653 26.08 2.77 18.47
C ASP A 653 24.95 3.76 18.74
N PRO A 654 23.88 3.33 19.44
CA PRO A 654 22.86 4.23 19.96
C PRO A 654 23.46 5.27 20.91
N LYS A 655 22.98 6.52 20.81
CA LYS A 655 23.37 7.63 21.67
C LYS A 655 22.23 8.01 22.64
N PRO A 656 22.52 8.58 23.82
CA PRO A 656 21.48 8.94 24.80
C PRO A 656 20.42 9.92 24.28
N ASP A 657 20.78 10.76 23.31
CA ASP A 657 19.94 11.77 22.67
C ASP A 657 19.28 11.29 21.37
N ASP A 658 19.44 10.01 21.00
CA ASP A 658 18.78 9.45 19.83
C ASP A 658 17.26 9.44 19.97
N GLY A 659 16.60 10.23 19.12
CA GLY A 659 15.17 10.13 18.87
C GLY A 659 14.83 9.08 17.81
N HIS A 660 13.55 9.08 17.42
CA HIS A 660 13.01 8.20 16.37
C HIS A 660 13.72 8.38 15.03
N LEU A 661 13.84 9.63 14.57
CA LEU A 661 14.48 9.96 13.29
C LEU A 661 15.98 9.64 13.25
N SER A 662 16.70 9.81 14.36
CA SER A 662 18.13 9.45 14.46
C SER A 662 18.36 7.95 14.28
N LYS A 663 17.46 7.11 14.84
CA LYS A 663 17.51 5.65 14.68
C LYS A 663 17.23 5.22 13.24
N LEU A 664 16.25 5.85 12.59
CA LEU A 664 15.99 5.64 11.16
C LEU A 664 17.19 6.02 10.31
N LEU A 665 17.76 7.22 10.53
CA LEU A 665 18.94 7.70 9.81
C LEU A 665 20.12 6.74 9.97
N ARG A 666 20.35 6.22 11.18
CA ARG A 666 21.38 5.19 11.43
C ARG A 666 21.14 3.94 10.59
N GLY A 667 19.91 3.44 10.55
CA GLY A 667 19.53 2.31 9.71
C GLY A 667 19.83 2.57 8.23
N THR A 668 19.47 3.75 7.73
CA THR A 668 19.74 4.22 6.36
C THR A 668 21.23 4.31 6.07
N MET A 669 22.02 4.91 6.96
CA MET A 669 23.46 5.03 6.75
C MET A 669 24.17 3.67 6.73
N ILE A 670 23.81 2.74 7.63
CA ILE A 670 24.42 1.41 7.66
C ILE A 670 24.04 0.59 6.41
N ARG A 671 22.80 0.72 5.93
CA ARG A 671 22.36 0.10 4.68
C ARG A 671 23.11 0.64 3.46
N LEU A 672 23.34 1.95 3.41
CA LEU A 672 24.16 2.61 2.40
C LEU A 672 25.63 2.17 2.48
N LEU A 673 26.21 2.06 3.67
CA LEU A 673 27.55 1.47 3.85
C LEU A 673 27.60 0.03 3.33
N GLY A 674 26.60 -0.81 3.65
CA GLY A 674 26.50 -2.18 3.16
C GLY A 674 26.30 -2.30 1.63
N ARG A 675 25.88 -1.23 0.96
CA ARG A 675 25.77 -1.17 -0.50
C ARG A 675 27.03 -0.64 -1.17
N PHE A 676 27.58 0.48 -0.68
CA PHE A 676 28.61 1.27 -1.35
C PHE A 676 30.01 1.17 -0.74
N ALA A 677 30.15 0.64 0.49
CA ALA A 677 31.42 0.56 1.22
C ALA A 677 31.60 -0.76 1.99
N TRP A 678 30.89 -1.82 1.58
CA TRP A 678 30.88 -3.11 2.28
C TRP A 678 32.22 -3.86 2.23
N ASP A 679 33.06 -3.52 1.26
CA ASP A 679 34.39 -4.08 1.03
C ASP A 679 35.50 -3.35 1.81
N THR A 680 35.14 -2.31 2.57
CA THR A 680 36.08 -1.62 3.45
C THR A 680 36.34 -2.45 4.71
N PRO A 681 37.61 -2.60 5.17
CA PRO A 681 37.93 -3.40 6.35
C PRO A 681 37.15 -2.99 7.61
N ALA A 682 37.02 -1.68 7.85
CA ALA A 682 36.31 -1.16 9.03
C ALA A 682 34.82 -1.57 9.07
N VAL A 683 34.13 -1.56 7.92
CA VAL A 683 32.72 -1.97 7.85
C VAL A 683 32.58 -3.48 8.04
N GLN A 684 33.47 -4.28 7.46
CA GLN A 684 33.45 -5.74 7.61
C GLN A 684 33.75 -6.19 9.05
N GLU A 685 34.77 -5.60 9.67
CA GLU A 685 35.16 -5.90 11.05
C GLU A 685 34.03 -5.56 12.04
N GLU A 686 33.41 -4.39 11.89
CA GLU A 686 32.32 -3.96 12.77
C GLU A 686 31.04 -4.81 12.55
N ALA A 687 30.69 -5.10 11.30
CA ALA A 687 29.56 -6.00 11.00
C ALA A 687 29.79 -7.39 11.59
N LYS A 688 31.01 -7.94 11.46
CA LYS A 688 31.38 -9.25 12.03
C LYS A 688 31.30 -9.25 13.55
N ARG A 689 31.83 -8.21 14.21
CA ARG A 689 31.76 -8.06 15.68
C ARG A 689 30.32 -8.12 16.18
N ARG A 690 29.41 -7.36 15.56
CA ARG A 690 27.98 -7.33 15.93
C ARG A 690 27.28 -8.64 15.61
N PHE A 691 27.53 -9.22 14.45
CA PHE A 691 26.94 -10.49 14.06
C PHE A 691 27.36 -11.63 14.98
N THR A 692 28.65 -11.72 15.34
CA THR A 692 29.15 -12.71 16.31
C THR A 692 28.48 -12.54 17.67
N GLY A 693 28.43 -11.32 18.20
CA GLY A 693 27.74 -11.04 19.46
C GLY A 693 26.26 -11.43 19.42
N HIS A 694 25.58 -11.24 18.29
CA HIS A 694 24.16 -11.61 18.11
C HIS A 694 23.94 -13.13 17.98
N CYS A 695 24.93 -13.83 17.44
CA CYS A 695 24.91 -15.28 17.39
C CYS A 695 25.13 -15.89 18.78
N GLU A 696 26.04 -15.32 19.58
CA GLU A 696 26.37 -15.74 20.95
C GLU A 696 25.25 -15.44 21.94
N ASP A 697 24.74 -14.21 21.95
CA ASP A 697 23.63 -13.77 22.79
C ASP A 697 22.68 -12.84 22.02
N PRO A 698 21.56 -13.36 21.49
CA PRO A 698 20.57 -12.56 20.76
C PRO A 698 19.89 -11.48 21.62
N GLU A 699 19.92 -11.62 22.95
CA GLU A 699 19.28 -10.71 23.89
C GLU A 699 20.22 -9.61 24.38
N ALA A 700 21.53 -9.73 24.14
CA ALA A 700 22.53 -8.74 24.55
C ALA A 700 22.41 -7.38 23.84
N GLY A 701 21.57 -7.26 22.81
CA GLY A 701 21.41 -6.02 22.04
C GLY A 701 22.62 -5.64 21.19
N SER A 702 23.50 -6.60 20.91
CA SER A 702 24.71 -6.43 20.09
C SER A 702 24.41 -6.02 18.64
N LEU A 703 23.23 -6.39 18.12
CA LEU A 703 22.74 -6.05 16.80
C LEU A 703 21.30 -5.48 16.86
N PRO A 704 21.14 -4.15 16.90
CA PRO A 704 19.85 -3.48 16.83
C PRO A 704 19.03 -3.82 15.57
N SER A 705 17.71 -3.86 15.74
CA SER A 705 16.73 -4.19 14.70
C SER A 705 16.75 -3.19 13.53
N GLU A 706 17.11 -1.93 13.78
CA GLU A 706 17.26 -0.87 12.77
C GLU A 706 18.14 -1.27 11.57
N TYR A 707 19.15 -2.11 11.80
CA TYR A 707 20.15 -2.44 10.78
C TYR A 707 20.63 -3.90 10.81
N ALA A 708 19.85 -4.80 11.42
CA ALA A 708 20.15 -6.23 11.42
C ALA A 708 20.27 -6.81 9.99
N ALA A 709 19.30 -6.50 9.11
CA ALA A 709 19.33 -6.97 7.72
C ALA A 709 20.57 -6.48 6.93
N PRO A 710 20.96 -5.19 6.95
CA PRO A 710 22.24 -4.73 6.40
C PRO A 710 23.47 -5.48 6.91
N VAL A 711 23.54 -5.78 8.22
CA VAL A 711 24.64 -6.55 8.79
C VAL A 711 24.65 -7.98 8.24
N TYR A 712 23.50 -8.66 8.20
CA TYR A 712 23.40 -9.99 7.58
C TYR A 712 23.85 -9.96 6.12
N GLN A 713 23.46 -8.92 5.36
CA GLN A 713 23.90 -8.77 3.96
C GLN A 713 25.42 -8.62 3.83
N ILE A 714 26.07 -7.82 4.70
CA ILE A 714 27.53 -7.67 4.69
C ILE A 714 28.21 -9.01 4.95
N ILE A 715 27.75 -9.73 5.98
CA ILE A 715 28.28 -11.06 6.35
C ILE A 715 28.13 -12.07 5.22
N LEU A 716 26.96 -12.11 4.56
CA LEU A 716 26.69 -13.02 3.45
C LEU A 716 27.47 -12.69 2.18
N LYS A 717 27.79 -11.41 1.95
CA LYS A 717 28.65 -10.97 0.83
C LYS A 717 30.10 -11.38 1.02
N SER A 718 30.63 -11.23 2.24
CA SER A 718 32.04 -11.52 2.55
C SER A 718 32.31 -12.97 2.95
N GLY A 719 31.28 -13.72 3.38
CA GLY A 719 31.39 -15.08 3.92
C GLY A 719 31.21 -16.19 2.89
N GLY A 720 30.85 -17.39 3.33
CA GLY A 720 30.52 -18.53 2.48
C GLY A 720 29.40 -19.37 3.09
N THR A 721 29.46 -20.69 2.89
CA THR A 721 28.43 -21.62 3.39
C THR A 721 28.28 -21.57 4.91
N ALA A 722 29.37 -21.38 5.67
CA ALA A 722 29.32 -21.33 7.13
C ALA A 722 28.50 -20.12 7.63
N GLU A 723 28.76 -18.93 7.11
CA GLU A 723 28.02 -17.72 7.44
C GLU A 723 26.56 -17.81 6.97
N PHE A 724 26.33 -18.40 5.79
CA PHE A 724 24.97 -18.67 5.30
C PHE A 724 24.18 -19.55 6.27
N ASP A 725 24.76 -20.67 6.71
CA ASP A 725 24.10 -21.60 7.63
C ASP A 725 23.89 -20.96 9.01
N GLN A 726 24.77 -20.04 9.46
CA GLN A 726 24.55 -19.25 10.67
C GLN A 726 23.34 -18.31 10.55
N VAL A 727 23.18 -17.61 9.42
CA VAL A 727 21.99 -16.77 9.18
C VAL A 727 20.72 -17.61 9.10
N MET A 728 20.77 -18.79 8.45
CA MET A 728 19.64 -19.73 8.46
C MET A 728 19.33 -20.28 9.86
N ALA A 729 20.33 -20.48 10.71
CA ALA A 729 20.12 -20.89 12.09
C ALA A 729 19.38 -19.80 12.90
N ILE A 730 19.64 -18.50 12.63
CA ILE A 730 18.87 -17.39 13.22
C ILE A 730 17.39 -17.50 12.84
N LEU A 731 17.09 -17.80 11.57
CA LEU A 731 15.73 -17.96 11.11
C LEU A 731 15.02 -19.15 11.77
N ASN A 732 15.72 -20.28 11.93
CA ASN A 732 15.15 -21.51 12.48
C ASN A 732 14.92 -21.45 13.99
N ARG A 733 15.65 -20.61 14.72
CA ARG A 733 15.54 -20.47 16.19
C ARG A 733 14.51 -19.42 16.63
N THR A 734 14.07 -18.55 15.72
CA THR A 734 13.25 -17.38 16.08
C THR A 734 11.77 -17.59 15.80
N ASP A 735 10.93 -17.14 16.74
CA ASP A 735 9.49 -16.98 16.56
C ASP A 735 9.09 -15.54 16.23
N ASP A 736 10.07 -14.61 16.23
CA ASP A 736 9.86 -13.22 15.85
C ASP A 736 9.80 -13.06 14.33
N ILE A 737 8.63 -12.67 13.84
CA ILE A 737 8.36 -12.51 12.41
C ILE A 737 9.11 -11.31 11.82
N ALA A 738 9.36 -10.28 12.63
CA ALA A 738 10.20 -9.15 12.22
C ALA A 738 11.62 -9.63 11.90
N GLN A 739 12.21 -10.46 12.77
CA GLN A 739 13.51 -11.06 12.53
C GLN A 739 13.50 -12.02 11.33
N LYS A 740 12.42 -12.78 11.12
CA LYS A 740 12.26 -13.60 9.89
C LYS A 740 12.32 -12.75 8.63
N LYS A 741 11.59 -11.62 8.58
CA LYS A 741 11.60 -10.69 7.44
C LYS A 741 12.99 -10.06 7.23
N GLN A 742 13.74 -9.77 8.29
CA GLN A 742 15.12 -9.29 8.17
C GLN A 742 16.03 -10.32 7.51
N VAL A 743 15.89 -11.61 7.85
CA VAL A 743 16.60 -12.68 7.16
C VAL A 743 16.14 -12.79 5.70
N TYR A 744 14.84 -12.75 5.42
CA TYR A 744 14.32 -12.80 4.05
C TYR A 744 14.87 -11.68 3.18
N ALA A 745 15.01 -10.48 3.73
CA ALA A 745 15.58 -9.32 3.04
C ALA A 745 17.10 -9.42 2.81
N ALA A 746 17.80 -10.27 3.57
CA ALA A 746 19.26 -10.36 3.54
C ALA A 746 19.79 -11.62 2.84
N ILE A 747 19.10 -12.75 2.94
CA ILE A 747 19.65 -14.08 2.64
C ILE A 747 20.13 -14.24 1.19
N GLY A 748 19.49 -13.54 0.24
CA GLY A 748 19.90 -13.54 -1.17
C GLY A 748 21.22 -12.84 -1.45
N ALA A 749 21.79 -12.10 -0.48
CA ALA A 749 23.12 -11.50 -0.58
C ALA A 749 24.27 -12.53 -0.56
N ALA A 750 23.97 -13.81 -0.33
CA ALA A 750 24.94 -14.91 -0.41
C ALA A 750 25.81 -14.81 -1.68
N ASN A 751 27.12 -15.02 -1.55
CA ASN A 751 28.08 -14.66 -2.58
C ASN A 751 28.23 -15.66 -3.75
N SER A 752 27.59 -16.83 -3.68
CA SER A 752 27.71 -17.88 -4.72
C SER A 752 26.39 -18.16 -5.43
N ALA A 753 26.48 -18.59 -6.69
CA ALA A 753 25.31 -19.00 -7.48
C ALA A 753 24.59 -20.21 -6.86
N GLU A 754 25.33 -21.13 -6.25
CA GLU A 754 24.79 -22.31 -5.57
C GLU A 754 23.91 -21.91 -4.38
N LEU A 755 24.41 -21.04 -3.50
CA LEU A 755 23.65 -20.58 -2.33
C LEU A 755 22.42 -19.77 -2.75
N LYS A 756 22.52 -18.91 -3.76
CA LYS A 756 21.36 -18.17 -4.30
C LYS A 756 20.27 -19.10 -4.85
N LYS A 757 20.64 -20.18 -5.54
CA LYS A 757 19.68 -21.20 -5.99
C LYS A 757 19.05 -21.95 -4.81
N ARG A 758 19.84 -22.31 -3.80
CA ARG A 758 19.35 -22.91 -2.55
C ARG A 758 18.32 -22.00 -1.86
N VAL A 759 18.54 -20.68 -1.83
CA VAL A 759 17.57 -19.70 -1.30
C VAL A 759 16.25 -19.73 -2.06
N MET A 760 16.29 -19.68 -3.40
CA MET A 760 15.06 -19.65 -4.19
C MET A 760 14.25 -20.94 -4.09
N GLU A 761 14.92 -22.10 -4.06
CA GLU A 761 14.23 -23.39 -3.85
C GLU A 761 13.62 -23.46 -2.44
N TRP A 762 14.40 -23.11 -1.42
CA TRP A 762 13.92 -23.05 -0.04
C TRP A 762 12.72 -22.10 0.11
N ALA A 763 12.73 -20.97 -0.58
CA ALA A 763 11.64 -20.00 -0.54
C ALA A 763 10.31 -20.64 -1.00
N VAL A 764 10.31 -21.37 -2.11
CA VAL A 764 9.09 -21.98 -2.67
C VAL A 764 8.68 -23.30 -1.99
N THR A 765 9.52 -23.88 -1.12
CA THR A 765 9.19 -25.12 -0.38
C THR A 765 8.83 -24.86 1.09
N GLU A 766 9.56 -24.00 1.78
CA GLU A 766 9.47 -23.85 3.25
C GLU A 766 8.89 -22.50 3.71
N VAL A 767 8.92 -21.46 2.87
CA VAL A 767 8.43 -20.12 3.27
C VAL A 767 6.93 -20.01 3.01
N LYS A 768 6.23 -19.34 3.92
CA LYS A 768 4.79 -19.09 3.81
C LYS A 768 4.45 -18.39 2.48
N LEU A 769 3.27 -18.69 1.95
CA LEU A 769 2.78 -18.18 0.66
C LEU A 769 2.74 -16.64 0.58
N GLN A 770 2.53 -15.97 1.71
CA GLN A 770 2.53 -14.51 1.84
C GLN A 770 3.93 -13.86 1.88
N ASP A 771 5.00 -14.66 1.98
CA ASP A 771 6.37 -14.16 2.23
C ASP A 771 7.45 -14.73 1.27
N PHE A 772 7.18 -15.83 0.55
CA PHE A 772 8.20 -16.54 -0.23
C PHE A 772 8.86 -15.70 -1.34
N PHE A 773 8.21 -14.63 -1.78
CA PHE A 773 8.77 -13.72 -2.77
C PHE A 773 9.84 -12.80 -2.19
N TYR A 774 9.89 -12.57 -0.86
CA TYR A 774 10.91 -11.70 -0.24
C TYR A 774 12.33 -12.26 -0.40
N PRO A 775 12.61 -13.55 -0.11
CA PRO A 775 13.92 -14.13 -0.41
C PRO A 775 14.28 -14.08 -1.90
N ILE A 776 13.33 -14.31 -2.80
CA ILE A 776 13.55 -14.22 -4.26
C ILE A 776 13.95 -12.80 -4.65
N ASN A 777 13.26 -11.78 -4.12
CA ASN A 777 13.61 -10.38 -4.31
C ASN A 777 15.03 -10.07 -3.77
N SER A 778 15.39 -10.61 -2.61
CA SER A 778 16.75 -10.42 -2.06
C SER A 778 17.83 -11.01 -2.96
N VAL A 779 17.55 -12.13 -3.65
CA VAL A 779 18.44 -12.70 -4.66
C VAL A 779 18.49 -11.78 -5.89
N ALA A 780 17.34 -11.38 -6.43
CA ALA A 780 17.27 -10.51 -7.61
C ALA A 780 17.97 -9.15 -7.41
N GLY A 781 17.87 -8.57 -6.20
CA GLY A 781 18.49 -7.29 -5.83
C GLY A 781 19.97 -7.36 -5.44
N SER A 782 20.55 -8.56 -5.34
CA SER A 782 21.94 -8.75 -4.88
C SER A 782 23.01 -8.40 -5.93
N GLY A 783 22.60 -8.08 -7.17
CA GLY A 783 23.47 -7.73 -8.29
C GLY A 783 23.16 -8.55 -9.55
N LYS A 784 23.93 -8.36 -10.62
CA LYS A 784 23.69 -8.97 -11.93
C LYS A 784 23.48 -10.49 -11.90
N LEU A 785 24.37 -11.21 -11.22
CA LEU A 785 24.26 -12.67 -11.07
C LEU A 785 22.93 -13.08 -10.43
N GLY A 786 22.53 -12.39 -9.36
CA GLY A 786 21.29 -12.68 -8.66
C GLY A 786 20.05 -12.37 -9.49
N GLN A 787 20.06 -11.25 -10.22
CA GLN A 787 18.99 -10.89 -11.15
C GLN A 787 18.79 -11.94 -12.25
N ASP A 788 19.88 -12.37 -12.91
CA ASP A 788 19.81 -13.39 -13.96
C ASP A 788 19.29 -14.73 -13.43
N LEU A 789 19.75 -15.13 -12.24
CA LEU A 789 19.32 -16.37 -11.59
C LEU A 789 17.84 -16.32 -11.18
N ALA A 790 17.35 -15.19 -10.67
CA ALA A 790 15.95 -15.04 -10.29
C ALA A 790 15.00 -15.12 -11.49
N TRP A 791 15.39 -14.52 -12.63
CA TRP A 791 14.61 -14.64 -13.86
C TRP A 791 14.63 -16.06 -14.44
N ALA A 792 15.80 -16.71 -14.46
CA ALA A 792 15.91 -18.10 -14.89
C ALA A 792 15.03 -19.01 -14.02
N PHE A 793 15.12 -18.87 -12.70
CA PHE A 793 14.32 -19.63 -11.75
C PHE A 793 12.81 -19.43 -11.97
N PHE A 794 12.37 -18.18 -12.21
CA PHE A 794 10.98 -17.87 -12.50
C PHE A 794 10.47 -18.61 -13.74
N LYS A 795 11.22 -18.57 -14.85
CA LYS A 795 10.85 -19.28 -16.08
C LYS A 795 10.81 -20.80 -15.87
N ASP A 796 11.84 -21.35 -15.24
CA ASP A 796 11.98 -22.80 -15.02
C ASP A 796 10.90 -23.36 -14.08
N ASN A 797 10.38 -22.53 -13.17
CA ASN A 797 9.37 -22.90 -12.17
C ASN A 797 8.00 -22.26 -12.39
N PHE A 798 7.75 -21.68 -13.57
CA PHE A 798 6.54 -20.89 -13.82
C PHE A 798 5.26 -21.67 -13.53
N GLU A 799 5.19 -22.93 -13.97
CA GLU A 799 4.03 -23.80 -13.74
C GLU A 799 3.79 -24.11 -12.26
N ARG A 800 4.86 -24.28 -11.49
CA ARG A 800 4.79 -24.46 -10.03
C ARG A 800 4.27 -23.18 -9.37
N LEU A 801 4.82 -22.03 -9.72
CA LEU A 801 4.39 -20.73 -9.19
C LEU A 801 2.93 -20.44 -9.53
N ARG A 802 2.51 -20.71 -10.77
CA ARG A 802 1.13 -20.59 -11.23
C ARG A 802 0.20 -21.52 -10.46
N GLY A 803 0.61 -22.76 -10.19
CA GLY A 803 -0.16 -23.70 -9.36
C GLY A 803 -0.30 -23.25 -7.90
N MET A 804 0.77 -22.69 -7.33
CA MET A 804 0.77 -22.18 -5.94
C MET A 804 -0.11 -20.94 -5.78
N LEU A 805 -0.13 -20.05 -6.77
CA LEU A 805 -0.76 -18.74 -6.67
C LEU A 805 -2.09 -18.60 -7.41
N GLY A 806 -2.42 -19.52 -8.32
CA GLY A 806 -3.56 -19.37 -9.24
C GLY A 806 -4.94 -19.31 -8.58
N LYS A 807 -5.03 -19.58 -7.27
CA LYS A 807 -6.27 -19.45 -6.47
C LYS A 807 -6.16 -18.40 -5.35
N ALA A 808 -4.98 -17.82 -5.15
CA ALA A 808 -4.73 -16.76 -4.18
C ALA A 808 -4.99 -15.37 -4.81
N SER A 809 -4.81 -14.30 -4.04
CA SER A 809 -4.90 -12.94 -4.57
C SER A 809 -3.89 -12.72 -5.72
N PRO A 810 -4.31 -12.11 -6.84
CA PRO A 810 -3.41 -11.76 -7.95
C PRO A 810 -2.19 -10.92 -7.54
N SER A 811 -2.30 -10.14 -6.46
CA SER A 811 -1.22 -9.31 -5.91
C SER A 811 0.06 -10.10 -5.56
N LEU A 812 -0.07 -11.36 -5.15
CA LEU A 812 1.08 -12.23 -4.86
C LEU A 812 1.84 -12.59 -6.13
N MET A 813 1.15 -12.81 -7.24
CA MET A 813 1.78 -13.06 -8.54
C MET A 813 2.42 -11.77 -9.09
N ASP A 814 1.77 -10.62 -8.90
CA ASP A 814 2.34 -9.32 -9.25
C ASP A 814 3.70 -9.07 -8.58
N ALA A 815 3.81 -9.42 -7.29
CA ALA A 815 5.06 -9.30 -6.53
C ALA A 815 6.17 -10.16 -7.15
N VAL A 816 5.88 -11.43 -7.46
CA VAL A 816 6.87 -12.34 -8.06
C VAL A 816 7.29 -11.86 -9.46
N ILE A 817 6.36 -11.43 -10.30
CA ILE A 817 6.65 -10.88 -11.64
C ILE A 817 7.60 -9.68 -11.51
N LEU A 818 7.26 -8.72 -10.64
CA LEU A 818 8.06 -7.52 -10.42
C LEU A 818 9.47 -7.86 -9.95
N TYR A 819 9.61 -8.74 -8.95
CA TYR A 819 10.90 -9.04 -8.34
C TYR A 819 11.80 -9.91 -9.24
N SER A 820 11.22 -10.83 -10.01
CA SER A 820 12.00 -11.70 -10.90
C SER A 820 12.38 -11.07 -12.24
N SER A 821 11.66 -10.03 -12.70
CA SER A 821 11.88 -9.47 -14.05
C SER A 821 12.02 -7.95 -14.13
N GLY A 822 11.51 -7.18 -13.16
CA GLY A 822 11.48 -5.71 -13.22
C GLY A 822 12.82 -5.00 -13.02
N GLY A 823 13.91 -5.74 -12.86
CA GLY A 823 15.23 -5.18 -12.62
C GLY A 823 16.07 -4.89 -13.86
N PHE A 824 15.70 -5.42 -15.02
CA PHE A 824 16.53 -5.31 -16.23
C PHE A 824 16.60 -3.88 -16.77
N CYS A 825 17.71 -3.57 -17.44
CA CYS A 825 17.98 -2.28 -18.08
C CYS A 825 18.44 -2.49 -19.53
N ASP A 826 17.80 -3.43 -20.24
CA ASP A 826 18.21 -3.89 -21.57
C ASP A 826 16.97 -4.13 -22.45
N HIS A 827 17.02 -3.68 -23.71
CA HIS A 827 15.90 -3.78 -24.64
C HIS A 827 15.63 -5.22 -25.13
N ASP A 828 16.67 -6.02 -25.31
CA ASP A 828 16.54 -7.43 -25.71
C ASP A 828 15.95 -8.25 -24.54
N LYS A 829 16.33 -7.93 -23.30
CA LYS A 829 15.69 -8.50 -22.11
C LYS A 829 14.21 -8.12 -22.00
N ALA A 830 13.84 -6.88 -22.32
CA ALA A 830 12.43 -6.51 -22.40
C ALA A 830 11.67 -7.36 -23.43
N ALA A 831 12.26 -7.60 -24.61
CA ALA A 831 11.68 -8.46 -25.64
C ALA A 831 11.55 -9.92 -25.18
N GLU A 832 12.56 -10.46 -24.47
CA GLU A 832 12.52 -11.79 -23.89
C GLU A 832 11.38 -11.95 -22.87
N VAL A 833 11.25 -11.00 -21.93
CA VAL A 833 10.17 -11.00 -20.92
C VAL A 833 8.81 -10.86 -21.58
N GLU A 834 8.68 -9.99 -22.59
CA GLU A 834 7.43 -9.80 -23.32
C GLU A 834 7.01 -11.08 -24.06
N GLN A 835 7.96 -11.73 -24.73
CA GLN A 835 7.70 -12.99 -25.43
C GLN A 835 7.28 -14.09 -24.45
N PHE A 836 7.94 -14.19 -23.28
CA PHE A 836 7.59 -15.16 -22.26
C PHE A 836 6.11 -15.04 -21.82
N PHE A 837 5.62 -13.82 -21.54
CA PHE A 837 4.23 -13.62 -21.12
C PHE A 837 3.22 -13.67 -22.27
N LYS A 838 3.65 -13.50 -23.53
CA LYS A 838 2.81 -13.84 -24.70
C LYS A 838 2.58 -15.35 -24.77
N ASP A 839 3.61 -16.14 -24.51
CA ASP A 839 3.54 -17.60 -24.53
C ASP A 839 2.85 -18.17 -23.27
N HIS A 840 2.88 -17.42 -22.16
CA HIS A 840 2.33 -17.79 -20.86
C HIS A 840 1.41 -16.70 -20.28
N PRO A 841 0.18 -16.54 -20.82
CA PRO A 841 -0.68 -15.43 -20.46
C PRO A 841 -1.16 -15.48 -19.00
N LEU A 842 -1.15 -14.32 -18.35
CA LEU A 842 -1.72 -14.07 -17.02
C LEU A 842 -2.68 -12.87 -17.07
N PRO A 843 -3.94 -13.05 -17.49
CA PRO A 843 -4.88 -11.95 -17.70
C PRO A 843 -5.10 -11.06 -16.47
N SER A 844 -5.17 -11.65 -15.28
CA SER A 844 -5.33 -10.92 -14.01
C SER A 844 -4.13 -10.06 -13.62
N ASN A 845 -2.97 -10.26 -14.25
CA ASN A 845 -1.72 -9.54 -13.98
C ASN A 845 -1.25 -8.71 -15.18
N ALA A 846 -2.10 -8.55 -16.21
CA ALA A 846 -1.71 -7.92 -17.48
C ALA A 846 -1.20 -6.48 -17.31
N ARG A 847 -1.83 -5.69 -16.42
CA ARG A 847 -1.36 -4.34 -16.06
C ARG A 847 0.03 -4.37 -15.44
N LYS A 848 0.30 -5.29 -14.50
CA LYS A 848 1.63 -5.39 -13.88
C LYS A 848 2.71 -5.77 -14.89
N ILE A 849 2.44 -6.74 -15.76
CA ILE A 849 3.36 -7.17 -16.81
C ILE A 849 3.72 -6.00 -17.74
N SER A 850 2.71 -5.23 -18.17
CA SER A 850 2.93 -4.08 -19.05
C SER A 850 3.71 -2.95 -18.36
N GLN A 851 3.43 -2.65 -17.08
CA GLN A 851 4.22 -1.72 -16.27
C GLN A 851 5.68 -2.16 -16.11
N VAL A 852 5.92 -3.45 -15.87
CA VAL A 852 7.28 -4.02 -15.76
C VAL A 852 8.05 -3.87 -17.07
N LEU A 853 7.44 -4.23 -18.20
CA LEU A 853 8.05 -4.10 -19.53
C LEU A 853 8.39 -2.65 -19.87
N GLU A 854 7.48 -1.72 -19.57
CA GLU A 854 7.72 -0.29 -19.74
C GLU A 854 8.91 0.17 -18.87
N GLY A 855 8.95 -0.24 -17.60
CA GLY A 855 10.04 0.06 -16.68
C GLY A 855 11.41 -0.42 -17.17
N ILE A 856 11.50 -1.65 -17.70
CA ILE A 856 12.74 -2.20 -18.27
C ILE A 856 13.23 -1.33 -19.44
N ARG A 857 12.32 -0.98 -20.36
CA ARG A 857 12.65 -0.18 -21.55
C ARG A 857 13.10 1.23 -21.16
N ILE A 858 12.42 1.88 -20.22
CA ILE A 858 12.82 3.20 -19.72
C ILE A 858 14.23 3.13 -19.11
N ASN A 859 14.51 2.12 -18.28
CA ASN A 859 15.84 1.96 -17.69
C ASN A 859 16.92 1.69 -18.74
N ALA A 860 16.61 0.92 -19.79
CA ALA A 860 17.53 0.67 -20.90
C ALA A 860 17.89 1.96 -21.65
N THR A 861 16.89 2.78 -21.97
CA THR A 861 17.12 4.10 -22.59
C THR A 861 17.90 5.03 -21.65
N PHE A 862 17.62 4.98 -20.35
CA PHE A 862 18.35 5.79 -19.37
C PHE A 862 19.84 5.40 -19.29
N LEU A 863 20.15 4.10 -19.26
CA LEU A 863 21.53 3.59 -19.29
C LEU A 863 22.25 4.00 -20.58
N GLN A 864 21.56 3.97 -21.72
CA GLN A 864 22.12 4.43 -22.99
C GLN A 864 22.52 5.92 -22.91
N ARG A 865 21.63 6.78 -22.38
CA ARG A 865 21.94 8.21 -22.18
C ARG A 865 23.12 8.44 -21.25
N MET A 866 23.23 7.66 -20.17
CA MET A 866 24.39 7.72 -19.26
C MET A 866 25.69 7.37 -19.98
N THR A 867 25.66 6.33 -20.82
CA THR A 867 26.84 5.83 -21.56
C THR A 867 27.32 6.81 -22.63
N THR A 868 26.43 7.65 -23.18
CA THR A 868 26.77 8.66 -24.19
C THR A 868 26.97 10.07 -23.61
N SER A 869 26.93 10.22 -22.28
CA SER A 869 27.07 11.51 -21.58
C SER A 869 28.52 11.79 -21.14
N PRO A 870 28.83 13.00 -20.61
CA PRO A 870 30.13 13.30 -20.04
C PRO A 870 30.59 12.37 -18.92
N LEU A 871 29.68 11.59 -18.29
CA LEU A 871 30.04 10.59 -17.27
C LEU A 871 30.99 9.50 -17.81
N ALA A 872 31.04 9.28 -19.12
CA ALA A 872 31.96 8.34 -19.75
C ALA A 872 33.42 8.83 -19.69
N ASP A 873 33.65 10.12 -19.46
CA ASP A 873 34.97 10.70 -19.26
C ASP A 873 35.35 10.71 -17.78
N LYS A 874 36.55 10.22 -17.47
CA LYS A 874 37.12 10.28 -16.13
C LYS A 874 37.25 11.73 -15.62
N SER A 875 37.51 12.68 -16.51
CA SER A 875 37.67 14.10 -16.16
C SER A 875 36.42 14.68 -15.48
N PHE A 876 35.23 14.19 -15.83
CA PHE A 876 33.98 14.57 -15.18
C PHE A 876 33.99 14.19 -13.70
N TRP A 877 34.34 12.95 -13.38
CA TRP A 877 34.37 12.46 -12.00
C TRP A 877 35.44 13.16 -11.16
N ASP A 878 36.60 13.46 -11.76
CA ASP A 878 37.68 14.19 -11.10
C ASP A 878 37.31 15.66 -10.82
N SER A 879 36.31 16.21 -11.52
CA SER A 879 35.84 17.59 -11.34
C SER A 879 34.81 17.78 -10.20
N LEU A 880 34.28 16.68 -9.64
CA LEU A 880 33.26 16.76 -8.58
C LEU A 880 33.91 17.15 -7.23
N GLU A 881 33.52 18.31 -6.70
CA GLU A 881 33.89 18.75 -5.35
C GLU A 881 32.97 18.11 -4.30
N LEU A 882 33.42 17.03 -3.65
CA LEU A 882 32.69 16.33 -2.57
C LEU A 882 33.09 16.79 -1.17
#